data_AF-S0EYL3-F1
#
_entry.id   AF-S0EYL3-F1
#
_cell.length_a   1.000
_cell.length_b   1.000
_cell.length_c   1.000
_cell.angle_alpha   90.00
_cell.angle_beta   90.00
_cell.angle_gamma   90.00
#
_symmetry.space_group_name_H-M   'P 1'
#
loop_
_entity.id
_entity.type
_entity.pdbx_description
1 polymer ?
#
loop_
_entity_poly.entity_id
_entity_poly.type
_entity_poly.pdbx_seq_one_letter_code
_entity_poly.pdbx_strand_id
1 'polypeptide(L)'
;MMVGTYSKRRSTAIQAFSLIELLVVIAITSILLVIITKPLIDGFNLVNRASTQIESQDTARDTLRELSTQLSNAVFVYDNNTPQTKINLWLYDQKGNPYLTSVPYGLIEFVAPGLQGEQGNNPNQPIDPTTGLPIVPGAQVALPLAPGRTITRFFIGLHDNRSGVDTSGYQQSGMPVDGQGNYHGYANRWTDPQLAPKDNRMTLYRVEFTPYIPDPDNPSTFIPNLSLLHTGTNPNAPTDTKTDPLILDDPNFFYDATKAGAGDTGDPKWGVPGWQKIAERYGMPTTVVYRWENWAALAQNLIQANKGDAIYLDRDNNGNIVYDANGHPTPHLLISFVPSSVQNEAATPMSASAAGDEMPYSAPPLYQARYGAWATPYGVSVYRSSTPGADPLSQNPLTYFQYYVDAAGNGHIVAQTVNQGAQPPDPTTLTDIGPDPNPLGFWTNLNVKFAFTVDPVSGLVNFAFPQWVLNLQSGYKGPQVYFPADINAGYSGTYNSRYILLSDLSGAPAERASTVSPLGYFLNSVGVTPEIVPGSEVVVGPDQRPGAHYGYAIQYTRVPSSQDVIGPNQYKINYVPLPGSNSNDPRLMVGYIAFDNQPETLQSSGGDDPVNGLFYRHNLPTKKVVNGQDVPADPVQVTYQFQLNEPSDVVKVNYRTRSLIDVVLNARLFDPSSATAQDTSLVSKVRVRNLQR
;
A
#
# COMPACT_ATOMS: atom_id res chain seq x y z
N MET A 1 105.21 59.25 -52.53
CA MET A 1 104.16 60.09 -51.92
C MET A 1 102.85 59.31 -51.99
N MET A 2 102.04 59.36 -50.91
CA MET A 2 100.68 58.81 -50.75
C MET A 2 100.48 57.30 -50.45
N VAL A 3 100.44 57.03 -49.14
CA VAL A 3 99.34 56.41 -48.34
C VAL A 3 98.11 55.88 -49.08
N GLY A 4 97.69 54.66 -48.70
CA GLY A 4 96.34 54.12 -48.92
C GLY A 4 96.06 52.88 -48.06
N THR A 5 95.52 53.10 -46.86
CA THR A 5 94.93 52.13 -45.92
C THR A 5 93.70 51.44 -46.51
N TYR A 6 93.38 50.18 -46.10
CA TYR A 6 92.03 49.64 -45.77
C TYR A 6 92.15 48.11 -45.53
N SER A 7 91.88 47.60 -44.33
CA SER A 7 90.58 47.13 -43.80
C SER A 7 90.64 45.63 -43.51
N LYS A 8 90.93 45.29 -42.25
CA LYS A 8 90.87 43.91 -41.73
C LYS A 8 89.42 43.63 -41.34
N ARG A 9 88.66 42.88 -42.15
CA ARG A 9 87.32 42.39 -41.74
C ARG A 9 87.49 41.40 -40.58
N ARG A 10 87.01 41.78 -39.40
CA ARG A 10 86.80 40.86 -38.27
C ARG A 10 85.61 39.96 -38.60
N SER A 11 85.87 38.66 -38.69
CA SER A 11 84.87 37.61 -38.55
C SER A 11 84.36 37.64 -37.10
N THR A 12 83.11 38.06 -36.89
CA THR A 12 82.38 37.85 -35.64
C THR A 12 82.17 36.35 -35.45
N ALA A 13 82.91 35.74 -34.53
CA ALA A 13 82.66 34.39 -34.08
C ALA A 13 81.30 34.35 -33.36
N ILE A 14 80.36 33.59 -33.91
CA ILE A 14 79.13 33.21 -33.21
C ILE A 14 79.57 32.31 -32.05
N GLN A 15 79.49 32.80 -30.81
CA GLN A 15 79.71 31.99 -29.62
C GLN A 15 78.64 30.91 -29.56
N ALA A 16 79.03 29.64 -29.70
CA ALA A 16 78.16 28.51 -29.43
C ALA A 16 78.00 28.36 -27.91
N PHE A 17 76.75 28.21 -27.45
CA PHE A 17 76.39 28.02 -26.04
C PHE A 17 77.12 26.82 -25.43
N SER A 18 77.53 26.94 -24.17
CA SER A 18 78.10 25.81 -23.44
C SER A 18 77.01 24.80 -23.06
N LEU A 19 77.38 23.51 -22.94
CA LEU A 19 76.45 22.43 -22.59
C LEU A 19 75.74 22.67 -21.25
N ILE A 20 76.39 23.36 -20.31
CA ILE A 20 75.80 23.72 -19.01
C ILE A 20 74.75 24.83 -19.14
N GLU A 21 74.95 25.84 -20.00
CA GLU A 21 73.95 26.87 -20.27
C GLU A 21 72.71 26.28 -20.93
N LEU A 22 72.88 25.34 -21.86
CA LEU A 22 71.76 24.65 -22.49
C LEU A 22 70.96 23.83 -21.48
N LEU A 23 71.63 23.17 -20.53
CA LEU A 23 70.99 22.39 -19.47
C LEU A 23 70.23 23.28 -18.47
N VAL A 24 70.81 24.42 -18.09
CA VAL A 24 70.16 25.42 -17.22
C VAL A 24 68.95 26.05 -17.91
N VAL A 25 69.05 26.40 -19.19
CA VAL A 25 67.91 26.93 -19.96
C VAL A 25 66.80 25.89 -20.03
N ILE A 26 67.09 24.63 -20.34
CA ILE A 26 66.08 23.57 -20.36
C ILE A 26 65.45 23.38 -18.97
N ALA A 27 66.23 23.40 -17.90
CA ALA A 27 65.73 23.28 -16.52
C ALA A 27 64.82 24.46 -16.12
N ILE A 28 65.23 25.69 -16.41
CA ILE A 28 64.43 26.89 -16.10
C ILE A 28 63.16 26.90 -16.95
N THR A 29 63.26 26.54 -18.24
CA THR A 29 62.10 26.50 -19.14
C THR A 29 61.12 25.42 -18.70
N SER A 30 61.58 24.25 -18.28
CA SER A 30 60.70 23.19 -17.79
C SER A 30 60.03 23.56 -16.46
N ILE A 31 60.72 24.24 -15.54
CA ILE A 31 60.12 24.78 -14.32
C ILE A 31 59.04 25.83 -14.65
N LEU A 32 59.33 26.78 -15.55
CA LEU A 32 58.37 27.79 -16.00
C LEU A 32 57.15 27.16 -16.67
N LEU A 33 57.35 26.14 -17.51
CA LEU A 33 56.27 25.44 -18.20
C LEU A 33 55.39 24.70 -17.19
N VAL A 34 55.95 24.07 -16.15
CA VAL A 34 55.18 23.45 -15.07
C VAL A 34 54.39 24.47 -14.26
N ILE A 35 55.01 25.62 -13.92
CA ILE A 35 54.36 26.70 -13.15
C ILE A 35 53.16 27.30 -13.92
N ILE A 36 53.25 27.42 -15.24
CA ILE A 36 52.18 27.98 -16.07
C ILE A 36 51.12 26.92 -16.40
N THR A 37 51.53 25.70 -16.74
CA THR A 37 50.60 24.68 -17.28
C THR A 37 49.77 24.03 -16.18
N LYS A 38 50.32 23.85 -14.97
CA LYS A 38 49.60 23.19 -13.87
C LYS A 38 48.34 23.96 -13.44
N PRO A 39 48.39 25.28 -13.15
CA PRO A 39 47.19 26.06 -12.82
C PRO A 39 46.16 26.11 -13.96
N LEU A 40 46.61 26.04 -15.22
CA LEU A 40 45.71 26.02 -16.38
C LEU A 40 44.91 24.71 -16.44
N ILE A 41 45.58 23.57 -16.24
CA ILE A 41 44.94 22.24 -16.16
C ILE A 41 43.99 22.20 -14.96
N ASP A 42 44.43 22.70 -13.79
CA ASP A 42 43.59 22.76 -12.59
C ASP A 42 42.35 23.65 -12.81
N GLY A 43 42.50 24.76 -13.53
CA GLY A 43 41.41 25.65 -13.92
C GLY A 43 40.40 24.97 -14.86
N PHE A 44 40.88 24.23 -15.88
CA PHE A 44 40.01 23.48 -16.78
C PHE A 44 39.25 22.36 -16.05
N ASN A 45 39.93 21.63 -15.17
CA ASN A 45 39.32 20.60 -14.32
C ASN A 45 38.26 21.20 -13.38
N LEU A 46 38.51 22.39 -12.81
CA LEU A 46 37.53 23.07 -11.97
C LEU A 46 36.27 23.46 -12.75
N VAL A 47 36.41 23.98 -13.98
CA VAL A 47 35.27 24.32 -14.84
C VAL A 47 34.50 23.07 -15.25
N ASN A 48 35.17 21.98 -15.61
CA ASN A 48 34.50 20.72 -15.96
C ASN A 48 33.74 20.12 -14.77
N ARG A 49 34.32 20.17 -13.57
CA ARG A 49 33.63 19.74 -12.34
C ARG A 49 32.42 20.60 -12.05
N ALA A 50 32.56 21.93 -12.14
CA ALA A 50 31.44 22.85 -11.95
C ALA A 50 30.32 22.60 -12.97
N SER A 51 30.67 22.38 -14.24
CA SER A 51 29.71 22.05 -15.30
C SER A 51 29.01 20.72 -15.02
N THR A 52 29.75 19.68 -14.61
CA THR A 52 29.19 18.35 -14.29
C THR A 52 28.27 18.42 -13.07
N GLN A 53 28.58 19.26 -12.09
CA GLN A 53 27.74 19.48 -10.91
C GLN A 53 26.44 20.25 -11.24
N ILE A 54 26.49 21.26 -12.11
CA ILE A 54 25.27 21.95 -12.57
C ILE A 54 24.40 20.97 -13.36
N GLU A 55 25.01 20.22 -14.28
CA GLU A 55 24.33 19.21 -15.09
C GLU A 55 23.72 18.09 -14.23
N SER A 56 24.40 17.65 -13.15
CA SER A 56 23.84 16.65 -12.24
C SER A 56 22.61 17.18 -11.51
N GLN A 57 22.62 18.45 -11.09
CA GLN A 57 21.49 19.07 -10.41
C GLN A 57 20.30 19.28 -11.35
N ASP A 58 20.54 19.78 -12.55
CA ASP A 58 19.48 20.03 -13.53
C ASP A 58 18.86 18.70 -14.00
N THR A 59 19.69 17.71 -14.37
CA THR A 59 19.22 16.37 -14.73
C THR A 59 18.42 15.76 -13.57
N ALA A 60 18.92 15.81 -12.34
CA ALA A 60 18.21 15.24 -11.20
C ALA A 60 16.85 15.93 -10.95
N ARG A 61 16.78 17.27 -11.07
CA ARG A 61 15.53 18.02 -10.92
C ARG A 61 14.53 17.70 -12.01
N ASP A 62 14.98 17.63 -13.26
CA ASP A 62 14.12 17.35 -14.41
C ASP A 62 13.59 15.92 -14.37
N THR A 63 14.45 14.94 -14.13
CA THR A 63 14.06 13.53 -13.94
C THR A 63 13.08 13.39 -12.78
N LEU A 64 13.36 13.99 -11.62
CA LEU A 64 12.46 13.89 -10.46
C LEU A 64 11.11 14.58 -10.73
N ARG A 65 11.11 15.71 -11.44
CA ARG A 65 9.89 16.40 -11.84
C ARG A 65 9.06 15.55 -12.78
N GLU A 66 9.68 14.90 -13.76
CA GLU A 66 9.02 13.98 -14.68
C GLU A 66 8.42 12.78 -13.92
N LEU A 67 9.23 12.08 -13.11
CA LEU A 67 8.80 10.95 -12.27
C LEU A 67 7.61 11.33 -11.38
N SER A 68 7.73 12.43 -10.65
CA SER A 68 6.69 12.92 -9.75
C SER A 68 5.39 13.27 -10.49
N THR A 69 5.52 13.91 -11.66
CA THR A 69 4.36 14.29 -12.48
C THR A 69 3.64 13.06 -13.04
N GLN A 70 4.38 12.09 -13.58
CA GLN A 70 3.78 10.89 -14.16
C GLN A 70 3.14 9.99 -13.09
N LEU A 71 3.83 9.77 -11.96
CA LEU A 71 3.30 8.97 -10.85
C LEU A 71 2.08 9.62 -10.19
N SER A 72 2.07 10.94 -10.01
CA SER A 72 0.92 11.67 -9.44
C SER A 72 -0.32 11.63 -10.33
N ASN A 73 -0.10 11.62 -11.65
CA ASN A 73 -1.17 11.53 -12.64
C ASN A 73 -1.65 10.10 -12.89
N ALA A 74 -0.91 9.08 -12.42
CA ALA A 74 -1.28 7.68 -12.61
C ALA A 74 -2.64 7.35 -12.00
N VAL A 75 -3.39 6.48 -12.71
CA VAL A 75 -4.64 5.88 -12.23
C VAL A 75 -4.32 4.78 -11.23
N PHE A 76 -3.35 3.93 -11.58
CA PHE A 76 -2.93 2.77 -10.80
C PHE A 76 -1.41 2.71 -10.75
N VAL A 77 -0.88 2.27 -9.61
CA VAL A 77 0.54 1.98 -9.43
C VAL A 77 0.67 0.58 -8.83
N TYR A 78 1.44 -0.26 -9.49
CA TYR A 78 1.67 -1.64 -9.06
C TYR A 78 2.55 -1.68 -7.80
N ASP A 79 2.29 -2.66 -6.93
CA ASP A 79 3.08 -2.87 -5.72
C ASP A 79 4.45 -3.44 -6.09
N ASN A 80 5.53 -2.74 -5.74
CA ASN A 80 6.88 -3.14 -6.10
C ASN A 80 7.63 -3.86 -4.96
N ASN A 81 6.90 -4.33 -3.94
CA ASN A 81 7.47 -5.03 -2.77
C ASN A 81 7.34 -6.57 -2.86
N THR A 82 6.83 -7.11 -3.96
CA THR A 82 6.72 -8.56 -4.15
C THR A 82 8.01 -9.17 -4.71
N PRO A 83 8.27 -10.48 -4.52
CA PRO A 83 9.44 -11.15 -5.11
C PRO A 83 9.52 -11.01 -6.63
N GLN A 84 8.38 -11.03 -7.33
CA GLN A 84 8.27 -10.98 -8.78
C GLN A 84 8.52 -9.56 -9.34
N THR A 85 8.27 -8.52 -8.54
CA THR A 85 8.46 -7.11 -8.93
C THR A 85 9.86 -6.58 -8.60
N LYS A 86 10.78 -7.46 -8.20
CA LYS A 86 12.20 -7.12 -8.02
C LYS A 86 12.87 -7.02 -9.38
N ILE A 87 14.01 -6.34 -9.43
CA ILE A 87 14.85 -6.31 -10.64
C ILE A 87 16.15 -7.06 -10.42
N ASN A 88 16.56 -7.84 -11.42
CA ASN A 88 17.80 -8.59 -11.40
C ASN A 88 18.97 -7.69 -11.81
N LEU A 89 19.98 -7.64 -10.94
CA LEU A 89 21.26 -6.97 -11.19
C LEU A 89 22.34 -8.02 -11.46
N TRP A 90 23.01 -7.87 -12.59
CA TRP A 90 24.12 -8.71 -13.02
C TRP A 90 25.44 -8.03 -12.66
N LEU A 91 26.18 -8.62 -11.73
CA LEU A 91 27.44 -8.13 -11.18
C LEU A 91 28.56 -9.18 -11.34
N TYR A 92 29.80 -8.81 -11.02
CA TYR A 92 30.91 -9.76 -10.91
C TYR A 92 31.10 -10.21 -9.46
N ASP A 93 31.26 -11.52 -9.23
CA ASP A 93 31.75 -12.03 -7.94
C ASP A 93 33.25 -11.71 -7.75
N GLN A 94 33.80 -12.01 -6.57
CA GLN A 94 35.22 -11.79 -6.28
C GLN A 94 36.18 -12.52 -7.24
N LYS A 95 35.73 -13.61 -7.89
CA LYS A 95 36.52 -14.42 -8.84
C LYS A 95 36.32 -13.95 -10.29
N GLY A 96 35.45 -12.97 -10.53
CA GLY A 96 35.11 -12.47 -11.86
C GLY A 96 34.06 -13.30 -12.60
N ASN A 97 33.35 -14.20 -11.92
CA ASN A 97 32.20 -14.93 -12.50
C ASN A 97 30.93 -14.09 -12.46
N PRO A 98 29.91 -14.43 -13.27
CA PRO A 98 28.59 -13.82 -13.19
C PRO A 98 27.97 -14.02 -11.81
N TYR A 99 27.47 -12.94 -11.22
CA TYR A 99 26.71 -12.93 -9.98
C TYR A 99 25.38 -12.22 -10.21
N LEU A 100 24.29 -12.88 -9.82
CA LEU A 100 22.94 -12.36 -9.94
C LEU A 100 22.40 -12.00 -8.56
N THR A 101 21.91 -10.78 -8.40
CA THR A 101 21.22 -10.36 -7.18
C THR A 101 19.93 -9.62 -7.51
N SER A 102 18.84 -9.97 -6.84
CA SER A 102 17.52 -9.36 -7.06
C SER A 102 17.26 -8.29 -6.01
N VAL A 103 17.08 -7.04 -6.47
CA VAL A 103 16.88 -5.88 -5.59
C VAL A 103 15.42 -5.39 -5.67
N PRO A 104 14.78 -5.10 -4.51
CA PRO A 104 13.47 -4.45 -4.50
C PRO A 104 13.58 -2.96 -4.86
N TYR A 105 12.46 -2.35 -5.21
CA TYR A 105 12.33 -0.89 -5.41
C TYR A 105 13.16 -0.27 -6.55
N GLY A 106 13.88 -1.07 -7.33
CA GLY A 106 14.57 -0.64 -8.57
C GLY A 106 13.64 -0.55 -9.79
N LEU A 107 12.36 -0.90 -9.61
CA LEU A 107 11.32 -0.96 -10.63
C LEU A 107 10.03 -0.36 -10.04
N ILE A 108 9.30 0.41 -10.86
CA ILE A 108 7.93 0.84 -10.57
C ILE A 108 7.13 0.88 -11.87
N GLU A 109 5.88 0.45 -11.78
CA GLU A 109 4.97 0.38 -12.91
C GLU A 109 3.66 1.06 -12.58
N PHE A 110 3.10 1.74 -13.57
CA PHE A 110 1.86 2.45 -13.40
C PHE A 110 1.10 2.59 -14.72
N VAL A 111 -0.21 2.80 -14.58
CA VAL A 111 -1.12 3.01 -15.70
C VAL A 111 -1.52 4.47 -15.72
N ALA A 112 -1.26 5.15 -16.83
CA ALA A 112 -1.71 6.52 -17.05
C ALA A 112 -3.23 6.58 -17.29
N PRO A 113 -3.86 7.75 -17.10
CA PRO A 113 -5.27 7.94 -17.44
C PRO A 113 -5.53 7.71 -18.92
N GLY A 114 -6.58 6.94 -19.23
CA GLY A 114 -6.99 6.71 -20.59
C GLY A 114 -7.52 7.98 -21.24
N LEU A 115 -7.25 8.12 -22.54
CA LEU A 115 -7.81 9.20 -23.34
C LEU A 115 -9.25 8.85 -23.77
N GLN A 116 -10.05 9.88 -24.02
CA GLN A 116 -11.42 9.72 -24.50
C GLN A 116 -11.42 8.99 -25.85
N GLY A 117 -12.12 7.85 -25.91
CA GLY A 117 -12.16 6.99 -27.10
C GLY A 117 -11.21 5.79 -27.04
N GLU A 118 -10.20 5.77 -26.15
CA GLU A 118 -9.35 4.59 -25.95
C GLU A 118 -10.10 3.41 -25.29
N GLN A 119 -11.20 3.70 -24.60
CA GLN A 119 -12.06 2.70 -23.97
C GLN A 119 -13.16 2.18 -24.90
N GLY A 120 -13.27 2.70 -26.12
CA GLY A 120 -14.25 2.25 -27.10
C GLY A 120 -13.77 1.04 -27.87
N ASN A 121 -14.55 -0.04 -27.88
CA ASN A 121 -14.36 -1.18 -28.80
C ASN A 121 -14.81 -0.82 -30.23
N ASN A 122 -14.25 0.22 -30.84
CA ASN A 122 -14.51 0.51 -32.24
C ASN A 122 -13.39 -0.09 -33.11
N PRO A 123 -13.61 -1.27 -33.74
CA PRO A 123 -12.60 -1.93 -34.57
C PRO A 123 -12.20 -1.14 -35.82
N ASN A 124 -12.94 -0.07 -36.17
CA ASN A 124 -12.68 0.79 -37.33
C ASN A 124 -11.99 2.12 -36.97
N GLN A 125 -11.60 2.34 -35.70
CA GLN A 125 -10.84 3.53 -35.36
C GLN A 125 -9.43 3.43 -35.99
N PRO A 126 -8.95 4.49 -36.67
CA PRO A 126 -7.57 4.52 -37.15
C PRO A 126 -6.63 4.30 -35.97
N ILE A 127 -5.81 3.26 -36.05
CA ILE A 127 -4.79 2.96 -35.04
C ILE A 127 -3.50 3.61 -35.49
N ASP A 128 -2.81 4.28 -34.56
CA ASP A 128 -1.45 4.75 -34.78
C ASP A 128 -0.54 3.51 -34.84
N PRO A 129 0.11 3.24 -35.98
CA PRO A 129 0.96 2.06 -36.14
C PRO A 129 2.20 2.09 -35.24
N THR A 130 2.55 3.25 -34.68
CA THR A 130 3.72 3.44 -33.80
C THR A 130 3.39 3.18 -32.33
N THR A 131 2.15 3.40 -31.91
CA THR A 131 1.73 3.27 -30.49
C THR A 131 0.72 2.13 -30.28
N GLY A 132 0.10 1.62 -31.34
CA GLY A 132 -0.96 0.62 -31.26
C GLY A 132 -2.27 1.16 -30.66
N LEU A 133 -2.36 2.48 -30.45
CA LEU A 133 -3.51 3.16 -29.85
C LEU A 133 -4.40 3.82 -30.91
N PRO A 134 -5.70 4.01 -30.65
CA PRO A 134 -6.57 4.79 -31.53
C PRO A 134 -6.08 6.24 -31.69
N ILE A 135 -5.98 6.71 -32.94
CA ILE A 135 -5.74 8.13 -33.26
C ILE A 135 -7.04 8.88 -32.95
N VAL A 136 -7.04 9.64 -31.84
CA VAL A 136 -8.15 10.52 -31.48
C VAL A 136 -7.67 11.98 -31.60
N PRO A 137 -8.09 12.73 -32.64
CA PRO A 137 -7.77 14.14 -32.76
C PRO A 137 -8.37 14.94 -31.59
N GLY A 138 -7.53 15.65 -30.83
CA GLY A 138 -7.99 16.48 -29.70
C GLY A 138 -8.34 15.68 -28.43
N ALA A 139 -7.76 14.49 -28.27
CA ALA A 139 -8.02 13.59 -27.16
C ALA A 139 -7.88 14.28 -25.79
N GLN A 140 -8.97 14.31 -25.02
CA GLN A 140 -8.98 14.73 -23.62
C GLN A 140 -8.93 13.50 -22.72
N VAL A 141 -8.53 13.67 -21.46
CA VAL A 141 -8.60 12.59 -20.45
C VAL A 141 -10.04 12.09 -20.35
N ALA A 142 -10.24 10.77 -20.38
CA ALA A 142 -11.56 10.17 -20.23
C ALA A 142 -12.15 10.52 -18.85
N LEU A 143 -13.41 10.97 -18.84
CA LEU A 143 -14.19 11.23 -17.63
C LEU A 143 -15.42 10.30 -17.65
N PRO A 144 -15.71 9.55 -16.56
CA PRO A 144 -14.93 9.44 -15.32
C PRO A 144 -13.52 8.87 -15.56
N LEU A 145 -12.58 9.21 -14.67
CA LEU A 145 -11.17 8.81 -14.80
C LEU A 145 -11.08 7.28 -14.90
N ALA A 146 -10.54 6.80 -16.00
CA ALA A 146 -10.50 5.38 -16.30
C ALA A 146 -9.09 4.98 -16.79
N PRO A 147 -8.67 3.73 -16.60
CA PRO A 147 -7.33 3.31 -16.99
C PRO A 147 -7.09 3.44 -18.49
N GLY A 148 -5.88 3.86 -18.84
CA GLY A 148 -5.35 3.76 -20.20
C GLY A 148 -5.01 2.32 -20.56
N ARG A 149 -4.66 2.14 -21.84
CA ARG A 149 -4.26 0.83 -22.39
C ARG A 149 -2.75 0.59 -22.34
N THR A 150 -1.96 1.58 -21.92
CA THR A 150 -0.51 1.50 -21.79
C THR A 150 -0.09 1.37 -20.33
N ILE A 151 0.99 0.64 -20.11
CA ILE A 151 1.73 0.58 -18.85
C ILE A 151 3.02 1.36 -19.07
N THR A 152 3.31 2.27 -18.15
CA THR A 152 4.61 2.93 -18.08
C THR A 152 5.43 2.30 -16.96
N ARG A 153 6.69 1.99 -17.26
CA ARG A 153 7.64 1.35 -16.37
C ARG A 153 8.88 2.21 -16.23
N PHE A 154 9.24 2.54 -14.99
CA PHE A 154 10.55 3.10 -14.65
C PHE A 154 11.41 2.03 -14.01
N PHE A 155 12.63 1.86 -14.49
CA PHE A 155 13.49 0.79 -14.01
C PHE A 155 14.96 1.12 -14.18
N ILE A 156 15.80 0.51 -13.35
CA ILE A 156 17.26 0.55 -13.52
C ILE A 156 17.72 -0.59 -14.43
N GLY A 157 18.61 -0.31 -15.36
CA GLY A 157 19.15 -1.33 -16.26
C GLY A 157 20.58 -0.99 -16.69
N LEU A 158 21.31 -1.98 -17.20
CA LEU A 158 22.62 -1.77 -17.78
C LEU A 158 22.54 -0.87 -19.03
N HIS A 159 23.57 -0.08 -19.26
CA HIS A 159 23.69 0.74 -20.46
C HIS A 159 23.74 -0.14 -21.71
N ASP A 160 24.49 -1.24 -21.61
CA ASP A 160 24.55 -2.29 -22.61
C ASP A 160 23.72 -3.47 -22.13
N ASN A 161 22.56 -3.66 -22.74
CA ASN A 161 21.59 -4.68 -22.38
C ASN A 161 21.60 -5.88 -23.33
N ARG A 162 22.63 -5.98 -24.19
CA ARG A 162 22.81 -7.15 -25.07
C ARG A 162 22.79 -8.41 -24.23
N SER A 163 21.97 -9.38 -24.65
CA SER A 163 21.76 -10.61 -23.89
C SER A 163 22.03 -11.86 -24.71
N GLY A 164 22.52 -12.89 -24.02
CA GLY A 164 22.76 -14.22 -24.55
C GLY A 164 22.15 -15.29 -23.65
N VAL A 165 22.29 -16.55 -24.07
CA VAL A 165 21.86 -17.71 -23.28
C VAL A 165 22.54 -17.67 -21.91
N ASP A 166 21.75 -17.89 -20.86
CA ASP A 166 22.27 -17.96 -19.50
C ASP A 166 23.20 -19.16 -19.32
N THR A 167 24.49 -18.89 -19.13
CA THR A 167 25.51 -19.90 -18.79
C THR A 167 25.99 -19.81 -17.34
N SER A 168 25.37 -18.96 -16.52
CA SER A 168 25.75 -18.71 -15.13
C SER A 168 25.24 -19.77 -14.15
N GLY A 169 24.21 -20.53 -14.54
CA GLY A 169 23.55 -21.53 -13.70
C GLY A 169 22.36 -21.00 -12.90
N TYR A 170 22.02 -19.70 -13.00
CA TYR A 170 20.84 -19.11 -12.37
C TYR A 170 19.51 -19.41 -13.09
N GLN A 171 19.56 -20.08 -14.23
CA GLN A 171 18.40 -20.52 -15.02
C GLN A 171 17.45 -19.37 -15.39
N GLN A 172 18.02 -18.22 -15.71
CA GLN A 172 17.27 -17.05 -16.18
C GLN A 172 17.02 -17.13 -17.68
N SER A 173 16.06 -16.35 -18.18
CA SER A 173 15.75 -16.25 -19.62
C SER A 173 16.89 -15.67 -20.47
N GLY A 174 17.92 -15.12 -19.84
CA GLY A 174 19.16 -14.68 -20.49
C GLY A 174 20.12 -14.01 -19.51
N MET A 175 21.34 -13.71 -19.96
CA MET A 175 22.36 -12.98 -19.20
C MET A 175 23.04 -11.91 -20.09
N PRO A 176 23.51 -10.79 -19.53
CA PRO A 176 24.15 -9.74 -20.31
C PRO A 176 25.50 -10.19 -20.88
N VAL A 177 25.73 -9.87 -22.15
CA VAL A 177 26.92 -10.26 -22.91
C VAL A 177 27.48 -9.11 -23.74
N ASP A 178 28.78 -9.13 -23.99
CA ASP A 178 29.47 -8.17 -24.85
C ASP A 178 29.29 -8.50 -26.34
N GLY A 179 29.98 -7.76 -27.21
CA GLY A 179 29.95 -7.99 -28.66
C GLY A 179 30.66 -9.26 -29.12
N GLN A 180 31.19 -10.04 -28.20
CA GLN A 180 31.90 -11.28 -28.45
C GLN A 180 31.19 -12.46 -27.76
N GLY A 181 30.05 -12.22 -27.12
CA GLY A 181 29.28 -13.22 -26.39
C GLY A 181 29.83 -13.56 -25.01
N ASN A 182 30.81 -12.80 -24.49
CA ASN A 182 31.30 -12.99 -23.12
C ASN A 182 30.42 -12.25 -22.13
N TYR A 183 30.36 -12.74 -20.90
CA TYR A 183 29.60 -12.08 -19.84
C TYR A 183 30.02 -10.61 -19.61
N HIS A 184 29.03 -9.71 -19.68
CA HIS A 184 29.22 -8.25 -19.61
C HIS A 184 28.28 -7.63 -18.57
N GLY A 185 28.46 -8.03 -17.32
CA GLY A 185 27.75 -7.45 -16.18
C GLY A 185 28.20 -6.03 -15.84
N TYR A 186 27.68 -5.52 -14.72
CA TYR A 186 27.98 -4.18 -14.25
C TYR A 186 29.48 -3.94 -14.05
N ALA A 187 29.97 -2.86 -14.65
CA ALA A 187 31.30 -2.34 -14.42
C ALA A 187 31.31 -0.82 -14.64
N ASN A 188 32.04 -0.11 -13.79
CA ASN A 188 32.14 1.34 -13.87
C ASN A 188 33.61 1.76 -14.01
N ARG A 189 33.96 2.26 -15.20
CA ARG A 189 35.33 2.65 -15.57
C ARG A 189 35.96 3.75 -14.71
N TRP A 190 35.16 4.62 -14.08
CA TRP A 190 35.69 5.73 -13.27
C TRP A 190 35.99 5.29 -11.85
N THR A 191 35.23 4.32 -11.34
CA THR A 191 35.47 3.75 -10.00
C THR A 191 36.48 2.61 -10.03
N ASP A 192 36.60 1.92 -11.16
CA ASP A 192 37.59 0.87 -11.39
C ASP A 192 38.22 1.02 -12.78
N PRO A 193 39.40 1.68 -12.88
CA PRO A 193 40.11 1.85 -14.13
C PRO A 193 40.52 0.53 -14.80
N GLN A 194 40.67 -0.56 -14.04
CA GLN A 194 41.05 -1.87 -14.60
C GLN A 194 39.90 -2.50 -15.39
N LEU A 195 38.66 -2.15 -15.02
CA LEU A 195 37.44 -2.58 -15.70
C LEU A 195 36.98 -1.59 -16.79
N ALA A 196 37.79 -0.57 -17.13
CA ALA A 196 37.45 0.40 -18.16
C ALA A 196 37.09 -0.20 -19.54
N PRO A 197 37.75 -1.29 -20.02
CA PRO A 197 37.35 -1.96 -21.25
C PRO A 197 35.99 -2.66 -21.18
N LYS A 198 35.47 -2.88 -19.97
CA LYS A 198 34.21 -3.57 -19.69
C LYS A 198 33.11 -2.61 -19.22
N ASP A 199 33.27 -1.29 -19.36
CA ASP A 199 32.30 -0.30 -18.84
C ASP A 199 30.86 -0.65 -19.24
N ASN A 200 30.02 -0.90 -18.25
CA ASN A 200 28.59 -1.17 -18.39
C ASN A 200 27.89 -0.73 -17.11
N ARG A 201 27.67 0.58 -16.98
CA ARG A 201 27.01 1.16 -15.80
C ARG A 201 25.51 0.97 -15.88
N MET A 202 24.85 1.18 -14.75
CA MET A 202 23.40 1.19 -14.71
C MET A 202 22.85 2.60 -14.86
N THR A 203 21.71 2.72 -15.52
CA THR A 203 21.00 3.98 -15.70
C THR A 203 19.51 3.79 -15.47
N LEU A 204 18.79 4.90 -15.31
CA LEU A 204 17.34 4.90 -15.19
C LEU A 204 16.70 4.94 -16.58
N TYR A 205 15.87 3.97 -16.87
CA TYR A 205 15.06 3.90 -18.08
C TYR A 205 13.59 4.19 -17.79
N ARG A 206 12.93 4.78 -18.79
CA ARG A 206 11.50 4.87 -18.94
C ARG A 206 11.08 4.04 -20.14
N VAL A 207 10.05 3.24 -20.01
CA VAL A 207 9.44 2.55 -21.15
C VAL A 207 7.92 2.60 -21.04
N GLU A 208 7.27 2.81 -22.17
CA GLU A 208 5.82 2.78 -22.28
C GLU A 208 5.43 1.69 -23.28
N PHE A 209 4.57 0.77 -22.87
CA PHE A 209 4.18 -0.37 -23.69
C PHE A 209 2.72 -0.77 -23.47
N THR A 210 2.13 -1.42 -24.47
CA THR A 210 0.78 -1.99 -24.38
C THR A 210 0.86 -3.48 -24.02
N PRO A 211 0.18 -3.97 -22.97
CA PRO A 211 0.17 -5.38 -22.59
C PRO A 211 -0.58 -6.27 -23.59
N TYR A 212 -1.50 -5.69 -24.38
CA TYR A 212 -2.24 -6.38 -25.44
C TYR A 212 -2.12 -5.61 -26.75
N ILE A 213 -1.85 -6.32 -27.84
CA ILE A 213 -1.71 -5.77 -29.20
C ILE A 213 -2.69 -6.47 -30.15
N PRO A 214 -3.05 -5.86 -31.29
CA PRO A 214 -3.71 -6.59 -32.37
C PRO A 214 -2.82 -7.76 -32.81
N ASP A 215 -3.41 -8.93 -33.03
CA ASP A 215 -2.67 -10.11 -33.49
C ASP A 215 -2.02 -9.81 -34.85
N PRO A 216 -0.68 -9.89 -34.97
CA PRO A 216 0.01 -9.65 -36.24
C PRO A 216 -0.49 -10.57 -37.37
N ASP A 217 -0.99 -11.77 -37.03
CA ASP A 217 -1.56 -12.72 -38.00
C ASP A 217 -3.04 -12.46 -38.30
N ASN A 218 -3.76 -11.83 -37.37
CA ASN A 218 -5.18 -11.50 -37.52
C ASN A 218 -5.52 -10.19 -36.78
N PRO A 219 -5.36 -9.03 -37.43
CA PRO A 219 -5.53 -7.72 -36.78
C PRO A 219 -6.91 -7.44 -36.18
N SER A 220 -7.91 -8.30 -36.41
CA SER A 220 -9.25 -8.20 -35.82
C SER A 220 -9.34 -8.71 -34.37
N THR A 221 -8.33 -9.42 -33.88
CA THR A 221 -8.28 -9.99 -32.53
C THR A 221 -7.14 -9.37 -31.72
N PHE A 222 -7.36 -9.12 -30.43
CA PHE A 222 -6.30 -8.70 -29.50
C PHE A 222 -5.71 -9.90 -28.78
N ILE A 223 -4.38 -9.95 -28.70
CA ILE A 223 -3.61 -10.99 -28.02
C ILE A 223 -2.63 -10.34 -27.05
N PRO A 224 -2.12 -11.09 -26.05
CA PRO A 224 -1.00 -10.65 -25.23
C PRO A 224 0.18 -10.16 -26.10
N ASN A 225 0.89 -9.13 -25.64
CA ASN A 225 2.03 -8.58 -26.36
C ASN A 225 3.27 -9.47 -26.24
N LEU A 226 3.26 -10.56 -27.00
CA LEU A 226 4.34 -11.54 -27.07
C LEU A 226 5.63 -10.99 -27.71
N SER A 227 5.61 -9.75 -28.19
CA SER A 227 6.81 -9.03 -28.64
C SER A 227 7.73 -8.65 -27.47
N LEU A 228 7.15 -8.44 -26.28
CA LEU A 228 7.86 -7.93 -25.10
C LEU A 228 7.72 -8.83 -23.89
N LEU A 229 6.57 -9.51 -23.76
CA LEU A 229 6.17 -10.19 -22.55
C LEU A 229 5.98 -11.68 -22.80
N HIS A 230 6.00 -12.43 -21.70
CA HIS A 230 5.67 -13.83 -21.68
C HIS A 230 4.20 -14.07 -21.35
N THR A 231 3.70 -15.25 -21.68
CA THR A 231 2.41 -15.74 -21.18
C THR A 231 2.56 -17.13 -20.59
N GLY A 232 1.73 -17.47 -19.62
CA GLY A 232 1.70 -18.79 -19.00
C GLY A 232 1.29 -18.73 -17.54
N THR A 233 1.08 -19.90 -16.95
CA THR A 233 0.77 -20.02 -15.51
C THR A 233 2.01 -20.14 -14.63
N ASN A 234 3.19 -20.40 -15.24
CA ASN A 234 4.46 -20.52 -14.54
C ASN A 234 5.46 -19.47 -15.08
N PRO A 235 5.79 -18.42 -14.31
CA PRO A 235 6.75 -17.39 -14.73
C PRO A 235 8.15 -17.93 -15.08
N ASN A 236 8.55 -19.06 -14.50
CA ASN A 236 9.88 -19.66 -14.74
C ASN A 236 9.90 -20.60 -15.95
N ALA A 237 8.73 -20.91 -16.52
CA ALA A 237 8.58 -21.77 -17.68
C ALA A 237 7.39 -21.28 -18.52
N PRO A 238 7.53 -20.09 -19.15
CA PRO A 238 6.45 -19.51 -19.93
C PRO A 238 6.11 -20.40 -21.14
N THR A 239 4.84 -20.38 -21.52
CA THR A 239 4.30 -21.17 -22.65
C THR A 239 4.14 -20.34 -23.92
N ASP A 240 4.07 -19.01 -23.79
CA ASP A 240 4.05 -18.04 -24.88
C ASP A 240 2.98 -18.34 -25.94
N THR A 241 1.74 -18.52 -25.48
CA THR A 241 0.58 -18.75 -26.33
C THR A 241 -0.28 -17.49 -26.42
N LYS A 242 -1.09 -17.40 -27.48
CA LYS A 242 -1.99 -16.25 -27.70
C LYS A 242 -3.16 -16.16 -26.70
N THR A 243 -3.37 -17.21 -25.90
CA THR A 243 -4.55 -17.37 -25.03
C THR A 243 -4.23 -17.46 -23.55
N ASP A 244 -2.98 -17.74 -23.20
CA ASP A 244 -2.56 -17.87 -21.80
C ASP A 244 -2.51 -16.51 -21.10
N PRO A 245 -2.63 -16.50 -19.75
CA PRO A 245 -2.53 -15.26 -18.99
C PRO A 245 -1.16 -14.60 -19.17
N LEU A 246 -1.16 -13.27 -19.22
CA LEU A 246 0.03 -12.45 -19.35
C LEU A 246 0.88 -12.50 -18.08
N ILE A 247 2.19 -12.68 -18.23
CA ILE A 247 3.18 -12.52 -17.17
C ILE A 247 3.76 -11.12 -17.30
N LEU A 248 3.28 -10.19 -16.45
CA LEU A 248 3.73 -8.81 -16.44
C LEU A 248 5.07 -8.64 -15.69
N ASP A 249 5.20 -9.36 -14.58
CA ASP A 249 6.32 -9.28 -13.66
C ASP A 249 7.38 -10.33 -14.01
N ASP A 250 8.48 -9.88 -14.62
CA ASP A 250 9.68 -10.67 -14.89
C ASP A 250 10.91 -9.87 -14.40
N PRO A 251 11.61 -10.32 -13.35
CA PRO A 251 12.80 -9.64 -12.84
C PRO A 251 13.95 -9.49 -13.84
N ASN A 252 14.01 -10.33 -14.88
CA ASN A 252 15.09 -10.37 -15.87
C ASN A 252 14.65 -9.87 -17.26
N PHE A 253 13.48 -9.24 -17.39
CA PHE A 253 12.87 -8.87 -18.68
C PHE A 253 13.82 -8.11 -19.62
N PHE A 254 14.68 -7.25 -19.08
CA PHE A 254 15.56 -6.39 -19.86
C PHE A 254 16.75 -7.14 -20.49
N TYR A 255 17.01 -8.35 -20.00
CA TYR A 255 18.07 -9.26 -20.49
C TYR A 255 17.47 -10.58 -20.98
N ASP A 256 16.20 -10.59 -21.37
CA ASP A 256 15.54 -11.80 -21.84
C ASP A 256 16.02 -12.16 -23.26
N ALA A 257 16.79 -13.25 -23.36
CA ALA A 257 17.35 -13.78 -24.60
C ALA A 257 16.42 -14.76 -25.33
N THR A 258 15.17 -14.89 -24.89
CA THR A 258 14.15 -15.67 -25.60
C THR A 258 13.62 -14.94 -26.83
N LYS A 259 13.00 -15.70 -27.73
CA LYS A 259 12.54 -15.19 -29.02
C LYS A 259 11.16 -14.59 -28.87
N ALA A 260 10.91 -13.45 -29.52
CA ALA A 260 9.60 -12.83 -29.50
C ALA A 260 8.54 -13.66 -30.26
N GLY A 261 7.30 -13.61 -29.79
CA GLY A 261 6.13 -14.16 -30.49
C GLY A 261 5.63 -15.50 -29.98
N ALA A 262 4.46 -15.91 -30.48
CA ALA A 262 3.81 -17.14 -30.06
C ALA A 262 4.66 -18.37 -30.38
N GLY A 263 4.96 -19.19 -29.35
CA GLY A 263 5.82 -20.37 -29.46
C GLY A 263 7.28 -20.07 -29.78
N ASP A 264 7.82 -18.92 -29.34
CA ASP A 264 9.22 -18.52 -29.53
C ASP A 264 9.68 -18.54 -31.00
N THR A 265 8.83 -18.06 -31.91
CA THR A 265 9.12 -18.07 -33.35
C THR A 265 10.21 -17.07 -33.74
N GLY A 266 10.22 -15.89 -33.11
CA GLY A 266 11.14 -14.80 -33.41
C GLY A 266 10.90 -14.14 -34.77
N ASP A 267 9.73 -14.32 -35.38
CA ASP A 267 9.43 -13.72 -36.69
C ASP A 267 9.59 -12.18 -36.66
N PRO A 268 10.22 -11.54 -37.68
CA PRO A 268 10.37 -10.09 -37.77
C PRO A 268 9.09 -9.27 -37.55
N LYS A 269 7.90 -9.85 -37.77
CA LYS A 269 6.62 -9.20 -37.47
C LYS A 269 6.42 -8.84 -35.99
N TRP A 270 7.18 -9.48 -35.09
CA TRP A 270 7.16 -9.20 -33.66
C TRP A 270 8.18 -8.14 -33.25
N GLY A 271 8.87 -7.50 -34.21
CA GLY A 271 9.74 -6.36 -33.95
C GLY A 271 8.93 -5.11 -33.60
N VAL A 272 9.31 -4.42 -32.52
CA VAL A 272 8.68 -3.15 -32.13
C VAL A 272 9.24 -1.97 -32.93
N PRO A 273 8.55 -0.81 -32.98
CA PRO A 273 9.09 0.39 -33.62
C PRO A 273 10.47 0.76 -33.05
N GLY A 274 11.42 1.04 -33.94
CA GLY A 274 12.81 1.31 -33.54
C GLY A 274 13.66 0.08 -33.32
N TRP A 275 13.11 -1.14 -33.42
CA TRP A 275 13.89 -2.37 -33.42
C TRP A 275 14.93 -2.32 -34.54
N GLN A 276 16.16 -2.69 -34.17
CA GLN A 276 17.29 -2.82 -35.08
C GLN A 276 17.82 -4.23 -34.97
N LYS A 277 18.31 -4.76 -36.10
CA LYS A 277 19.01 -6.04 -36.18
C LYS A 277 20.39 -5.93 -35.54
N ILE A 278 20.44 -5.91 -34.21
CA ILE A 278 21.70 -5.80 -33.47
C ILE A 278 22.36 -7.19 -33.37
N ALA A 279 21.57 -8.26 -33.23
CA ALA A 279 22.02 -9.64 -33.22
C ALA A 279 22.84 -10.07 -34.47
N GLU A 280 22.61 -9.44 -35.63
CA GLU A 280 23.28 -9.72 -36.91
C GLU A 280 24.80 -9.47 -36.86
N ARG A 281 25.25 -8.50 -36.06
CA ARG A 281 26.67 -8.16 -35.95
C ARG A 281 27.49 -9.22 -35.18
N TYR A 282 26.83 -10.25 -34.64
CA TYR A 282 27.40 -11.13 -33.61
C TYR A 282 27.15 -12.64 -33.81
N GLY A 283 26.73 -13.07 -35.01
CA GLY A 283 26.66 -14.49 -35.38
C GLY A 283 25.42 -15.24 -34.88
N MET A 284 24.41 -14.53 -34.37
CA MET A 284 23.08 -15.10 -34.09
C MET A 284 22.21 -15.15 -35.36
N PRO A 285 21.18 -16.04 -35.43
CA PRO A 285 20.35 -16.20 -36.63
C PRO A 285 19.69 -14.89 -37.09
N THR A 286 19.86 -14.56 -38.36
CA THR A 286 19.58 -13.25 -39.00
C THR A 286 18.11 -12.91 -39.22
N THR A 287 17.19 -13.78 -38.80
CA THR A 287 15.75 -13.68 -39.05
C THR A 287 14.93 -13.66 -37.77
N VAL A 288 15.59 -13.56 -36.61
CA VAL A 288 14.96 -13.75 -35.29
C VAL A 288 14.95 -12.44 -34.52
N VAL A 289 13.79 -12.07 -34.00
CA VAL A 289 13.59 -10.96 -33.05
C VAL A 289 13.70 -11.52 -31.64
N TYR A 290 14.54 -10.88 -30.82
CA TYR A 290 14.67 -11.20 -29.40
C TYR A 290 13.96 -10.16 -28.54
N ARG A 291 13.44 -10.58 -27.38
CA ARG A 291 12.70 -9.68 -26.47
C ARG A 291 13.58 -8.57 -25.91
N TRP A 292 14.83 -8.84 -25.53
CA TRP A 292 15.77 -7.81 -25.06
C TRP A 292 16.04 -6.70 -26.11
N GLU A 293 16.02 -7.03 -27.41
CA GLU A 293 16.18 -6.03 -28.49
C GLU A 293 14.96 -5.12 -28.56
N ASN A 294 13.76 -5.69 -28.41
CA ASN A 294 12.52 -4.92 -28.37
C ASN A 294 12.46 -4.02 -27.12
N TRP A 295 12.87 -4.52 -25.96
CA TRP A 295 12.98 -3.69 -24.76
C TRP A 295 14.00 -2.56 -24.91
N ALA A 296 15.16 -2.84 -25.52
CA ALA A 296 16.17 -1.82 -25.83
C ALA A 296 15.62 -0.72 -26.75
N ALA A 297 14.83 -1.11 -27.76
CA ALA A 297 14.26 -0.18 -28.73
C ALA A 297 13.23 0.78 -28.12
N LEU A 298 12.47 0.33 -27.12
CA LEU A 298 11.46 1.15 -26.46
C LEU A 298 11.99 1.92 -25.25
N ALA A 299 13.08 1.47 -24.62
CA ALA A 299 13.63 2.08 -23.42
C ALA A 299 14.27 3.45 -23.71
N GLN A 300 13.81 4.47 -23.00
CA GLN A 300 14.32 5.83 -23.04
C GLN A 300 15.18 6.08 -21.79
N ASN A 301 16.43 6.48 -21.99
CA ASN A 301 17.32 6.79 -20.88
C ASN A 301 17.00 8.18 -20.30
N LEU A 302 16.68 8.24 -19.01
CA LEU A 302 16.35 9.49 -18.30
C LEU A 302 17.57 10.20 -17.72
N ILE A 303 18.69 9.49 -17.57
CA ILE A 303 19.95 10.05 -17.06
C ILE A 303 20.98 10.00 -18.19
N GLN A 304 21.93 10.93 -18.20
CA GLN A 304 22.97 10.90 -19.23
C GLN A 304 23.79 9.60 -19.18
N ALA A 305 23.55 8.74 -20.17
CA ALA A 305 24.18 7.44 -20.36
C ALA A 305 25.72 7.48 -20.24
N ASN A 306 26.34 8.57 -20.68
CA ASN A 306 27.80 8.73 -20.70
C ASN A 306 28.42 9.17 -19.38
N LYS A 307 27.63 9.60 -18.39
CA LYS A 307 28.15 10.18 -17.13
C LYS A 307 27.49 9.62 -15.87
N GLY A 308 26.25 9.13 -15.98
CA GLY A 308 25.47 8.67 -14.85
C GLY A 308 25.76 7.24 -14.41
N ASP A 309 25.47 6.98 -13.15
CA ASP A 309 25.32 5.63 -12.61
C ASP A 309 24.12 5.59 -11.66
N ALA A 310 23.41 4.48 -11.66
CA ALA A 310 22.21 4.26 -10.84
C ALA A 310 22.46 3.35 -9.64
N ILE A 311 23.66 2.77 -9.52
CA ILE A 311 24.06 1.96 -8.37
C ILE A 311 25.44 2.34 -7.83
N TYR A 312 25.73 1.91 -6.62
CA TYR A 312 27.06 1.97 -6.01
C TYR A 312 27.37 0.63 -5.33
N LEU A 313 28.63 0.20 -5.41
CA LEU A 313 29.14 -0.96 -4.67
C LEU A 313 30.01 -0.46 -3.53
N ASP A 314 29.87 -1.05 -2.34
CA ASP A 314 30.69 -0.70 -1.18
C ASP A 314 32.18 -0.87 -1.48
N ARG A 315 32.99 0.11 -1.05
CA ARG A 315 34.44 0.10 -1.25
C ARG A 315 35.20 0.35 0.06
N ASP A 316 36.36 -0.26 0.18
CA ASP A 316 37.29 -0.06 1.29
C ASP A 316 38.03 1.29 1.16
N ASN A 317 38.85 1.64 2.17
CA ASN A 317 39.66 2.87 2.15
C ASN A 317 40.70 2.93 1.02
N ASN A 318 41.00 1.79 0.39
CA ASN A 318 41.92 1.69 -0.74
C ASN A 318 41.18 1.73 -2.08
N GLY A 319 39.84 1.85 -2.07
CA GLY A 319 39.00 1.90 -3.25
C GLY A 319 38.68 0.53 -3.85
N ASN A 320 38.97 -0.59 -3.17
CA ASN A 320 38.58 -1.93 -3.65
C ASN A 320 37.14 -2.25 -3.26
N ILE A 321 36.45 -3.04 -4.07
CA ILE A 321 35.09 -3.52 -3.75
C ILE A 321 35.13 -4.38 -2.48
N VAL A 322 34.19 -4.12 -1.56
CA VAL A 322 33.96 -4.94 -0.37
C VAL A 322 33.02 -6.08 -0.75
N TYR A 323 33.46 -7.30 -0.46
CA TYR A 323 32.68 -8.52 -0.69
C TYR A 323 32.20 -9.09 0.65
N ASP A 324 31.03 -9.75 0.62
CA ASP A 324 30.52 -10.52 1.76
C ASP A 324 31.36 -11.78 2.03
N ALA A 325 31.00 -12.56 3.06
CA ALA A 325 31.71 -13.79 3.43
C ALA A 325 31.70 -14.87 2.33
N ASN A 326 30.81 -14.76 1.34
CA ASN A 326 30.69 -15.67 0.21
C ASN A 326 31.40 -15.14 -1.06
N GLY A 327 32.01 -13.95 -0.99
CA GLY A 327 32.68 -13.33 -2.14
C GLY A 327 31.73 -12.56 -3.06
N HIS A 328 30.55 -12.15 -2.59
CA HIS A 328 29.58 -11.38 -3.37
C HIS A 328 29.61 -9.88 -3.04
N PRO A 329 29.48 -9.00 -4.05
CA PRO A 329 29.36 -7.57 -3.80
C PRO A 329 27.95 -7.18 -3.34
N THR A 330 27.84 -6.17 -2.48
CA THR A 330 26.56 -5.59 -2.04
C THR A 330 26.25 -4.32 -2.83
N PRO A 331 25.22 -4.31 -3.70
CA PRO A 331 24.81 -3.11 -4.41
C PRO A 331 23.87 -2.23 -3.59
N HIS A 332 24.07 -0.92 -3.67
CA HIS A 332 23.16 0.10 -3.16
C HIS A 332 22.52 0.84 -4.32
N LEU A 333 21.19 0.90 -4.30
CA LEU A 333 20.43 1.66 -5.29
C LEU A 333 20.56 3.15 -5.03
N LEU A 334 21.06 3.88 -6.02
CA LEU A 334 21.05 5.33 -6.01
C LEU A 334 19.66 5.87 -6.39
N ILE A 335 18.87 5.06 -7.10
CA ILE A 335 17.53 5.38 -7.54
C ILE A 335 16.58 4.32 -7.02
N SER A 336 15.58 4.73 -6.23
CA SER A 336 14.60 3.79 -5.68
C SER A 336 13.21 4.39 -5.53
N PHE A 337 12.22 3.51 -5.64
CA PHE A 337 10.81 3.82 -5.52
C PHE A 337 10.25 3.08 -4.31
N VAL A 338 10.22 3.74 -3.15
CA VAL A 338 9.88 3.07 -1.88
C VAL A 338 8.49 3.50 -1.43
N PRO A 339 7.57 2.60 -1.07
CA PRO A 339 6.33 2.98 -0.41
C PRO A 339 6.62 3.80 0.85
N SER A 340 6.04 4.99 0.98
CA SER A 340 6.35 5.86 2.11
C SER A 340 5.84 5.25 3.41
N SER A 341 6.64 5.34 4.46
CA SER A 341 6.20 5.03 5.81
C SER A 341 5.48 6.22 6.43
N VAL A 342 4.34 5.94 7.07
CA VAL A 342 3.59 6.87 7.88
C VAL A 342 3.63 6.34 9.30
N GLN A 343 4.15 7.15 10.22
CA GLN A 343 4.32 6.78 11.62
C GLN A 343 3.52 7.71 12.52
N ASN A 344 2.97 7.14 13.59
CA ASN A 344 2.32 7.83 14.68
C ASN A 344 1.18 8.75 14.20
N GLU A 345 0.52 8.37 13.10
CA GLU A 345 -0.59 9.14 12.56
C GLU A 345 -1.82 8.91 13.44
N ALA A 346 -2.46 9.99 13.89
CA ALA A 346 -3.75 9.92 14.55
C ALA A 346 -4.84 9.66 13.50
N ALA A 347 -5.53 8.53 13.60
CA ALA A 347 -6.64 8.21 12.72
C ALA A 347 -7.83 9.13 13.03
N THR A 348 -8.51 9.60 11.98
CA THR A 348 -9.65 10.50 12.12
C THR A 348 -10.95 9.71 12.27
N PRO A 349 -11.83 10.03 13.22
CA PRO A 349 -13.11 9.38 13.34
C PRO A 349 -14.00 9.71 12.14
N MET A 350 -14.55 8.68 11.47
CA MET A 350 -15.40 8.87 10.29
C MET A 350 -16.86 9.17 10.64
N SER A 351 -17.31 8.69 11.80
CA SER A 351 -18.62 8.98 12.36
C SER A 351 -18.43 9.93 13.54
N ALA A 352 -18.36 11.22 13.25
CA ALA A 352 -18.48 12.25 14.27
C ALA A 352 -19.97 12.54 14.48
N SER A 353 -20.49 12.20 15.64
CA SER A 353 -21.81 12.61 16.12
C SER A 353 -22.99 12.18 15.23
N ALA A 354 -23.79 11.23 15.71
CA ALA A 354 -25.21 11.44 15.55
C ALA A 354 -25.58 12.63 16.45
N ALA A 355 -25.38 13.85 15.97
CA ALA A 355 -25.70 15.07 16.72
C ALA A 355 -27.22 15.21 16.98
N GLY A 356 -28.03 14.36 16.33
CA GLY A 356 -29.44 14.15 16.64
C GLY A 356 -29.72 13.03 17.65
N ASP A 357 -28.70 12.27 18.07
CA ASP A 357 -28.82 11.23 19.09
C ASP A 357 -28.40 11.79 20.45
N GLU A 358 -29.13 11.41 21.48
CA GLU A 358 -29.04 11.97 22.83
C GLU A 358 -27.78 11.60 23.60
N MET A 359 -26.83 10.94 22.93
CA MET A 359 -25.52 10.62 23.46
C MET A 359 -24.43 11.29 22.59
N PRO A 360 -24.29 12.63 22.66
CA PRO A 360 -23.32 13.38 21.85
C PRO A 360 -21.85 13.05 22.16
N TYR A 361 -21.60 12.28 23.22
CA TYR A 361 -20.27 11.90 23.69
C TYR A 361 -19.96 10.41 23.53
N SER A 362 -20.66 9.66 22.67
CA SER A 362 -20.32 8.26 22.38
C SER A 362 -19.01 8.16 21.59
N ALA A 363 -18.24 7.10 21.83
CA ALA A 363 -17.02 6.83 21.08
C ALA A 363 -17.34 6.53 19.60
N PRO A 364 -16.59 7.09 18.64
CA PRO A 364 -16.76 6.77 17.23
C PRO A 364 -16.51 5.27 16.96
N PRO A 365 -17.42 4.53 16.29
CA PRO A 365 -17.17 3.12 15.95
C PRO A 365 -16.11 2.93 14.87
N LEU A 366 -15.80 3.97 14.08
CA LEU A 366 -14.97 3.83 12.88
C LEU A 366 -13.94 4.95 12.77
N TYR A 367 -12.67 4.57 12.62
CA TYR A 367 -11.55 5.48 12.43
C TYR A 367 -10.86 5.18 11.09
N GLN A 368 -10.43 6.25 10.41
CA GLN A 368 -9.77 6.17 9.12
C GLN A 368 -8.41 6.86 9.16
N ALA A 369 -7.40 6.21 8.58
CA ALA A 369 -6.13 6.85 8.30
C ALA A 369 -6.20 7.74 7.05
N ARG A 370 -5.52 8.87 7.07
CA ARG A 370 -5.52 9.90 6.00
C ARG A 370 -5.05 9.35 4.66
N TYR A 371 -4.11 8.42 4.66
CA TYR A 371 -3.49 7.91 3.43
C TYR A 371 -3.94 6.50 3.04
N GLY A 372 -4.83 5.85 3.79
CA GLY A 372 -5.46 4.55 3.43
C GLY A 372 -4.49 3.45 2.94
N ALA A 373 -5.03 2.35 2.40
CA ALA A 373 -4.29 1.31 1.66
C ALA A 373 -2.93 0.93 2.26
N TRP A 374 -2.98 0.24 3.40
CA TRP A 374 -1.81 -0.17 4.16
C TRP A 374 -1.13 -1.38 3.53
N ALA A 375 0.19 -1.32 3.44
CA ALA A 375 1.07 -2.43 3.12
C ALA A 375 1.78 -2.90 4.41
N THR A 376 2.12 -4.19 4.47
CA THR A 376 2.87 -4.74 5.60
C THR A 376 4.32 -4.21 5.61
N PRO A 377 4.89 -3.94 6.80
CA PRO A 377 4.27 -4.01 8.12
C PRO A 377 3.34 -2.82 8.41
N TYR A 378 2.24 -3.09 9.11
CA TYR A 378 1.37 -2.08 9.72
C TYR A 378 1.01 -2.49 11.15
N GLY A 379 0.67 -1.51 11.97
CA GLY A 379 0.26 -1.70 13.36
C GLY A 379 -0.67 -0.57 13.80
N VAL A 380 -1.60 -0.91 14.67
CA VAL A 380 -2.56 0.05 15.24
C VAL A 380 -2.37 0.08 16.75
N SER A 381 -2.31 1.27 17.33
CA SER A 381 -2.20 1.48 18.76
C SER A 381 -3.38 2.32 19.23
N VAL A 382 -4.17 1.79 20.15
CA VAL A 382 -5.29 2.49 20.77
C VAL A 382 -4.88 2.88 22.18
N TYR A 383 -4.60 4.16 22.39
CA TYR A 383 -4.20 4.71 23.68
C TYR A 383 -5.43 4.98 24.53
N ARG A 384 -5.42 4.47 25.77
CA ARG A 384 -6.51 4.61 26.72
C ARG A 384 -6.03 5.26 28.00
N SER A 385 -6.88 6.11 28.56
CA SER A 385 -6.66 6.77 29.83
C SER A 385 -7.19 5.90 30.97
N SER A 386 -6.41 5.72 32.03
CA SER A 386 -6.88 5.16 33.30
C SER A 386 -7.87 6.06 34.06
N THR A 387 -7.96 7.33 33.67
CA THR A 387 -8.90 8.30 34.24
C THR A 387 -9.93 8.69 33.17
N PRO A 388 -11.22 8.38 33.36
CA PRO A 388 -12.26 8.69 32.38
C PRO A 388 -12.23 10.17 31.97
N GLY A 389 -12.21 10.44 30.65
CA GLY A 389 -12.22 11.79 30.10
C GLY A 389 -10.89 12.55 30.14
N ALA A 390 -9.81 11.98 30.68
CA ALA A 390 -8.47 12.58 30.58
C ALA A 390 -7.78 12.21 29.25
N ASP A 391 -6.84 13.05 28.81
CA ASP A 391 -6.03 12.77 27.61
C ASP A 391 -5.14 11.54 27.84
N PRO A 392 -5.33 10.43 27.11
CA PRO A 392 -4.54 9.21 27.29
C PRO A 392 -3.05 9.42 26.99
N LEU A 393 -2.69 10.38 26.14
CA LEU A 393 -1.30 10.65 25.76
C LEU A 393 -0.52 11.42 26.83
N SER A 394 -1.22 12.00 27.80
CA SER A 394 -0.61 12.72 28.94
C SER A 394 -0.26 11.81 30.12
N GLN A 395 -0.68 10.54 30.08
CA GLN A 395 -0.50 9.60 31.18
C GLN A 395 0.93 9.06 31.26
N ASN A 396 1.39 8.82 32.50
CA ASN A 396 2.62 8.07 32.77
C ASN A 396 2.37 7.11 33.95
N PRO A 397 2.40 5.79 33.73
CA PRO A 397 2.70 5.11 32.47
C PRO A 397 1.62 5.30 31.39
N LEU A 398 2.02 5.18 30.13
CA LEU A 398 1.11 5.12 28.99
C LEU A 398 0.50 3.72 28.90
N THR A 399 -0.82 3.65 28.77
CA THR A 399 -1.54 2.39 28.54
C THR A 399 -2.15 2.37 27.14
N TYR A 400 -1.89 1.32 26.38
CA TYR A 400 -2.45 1.16 25.03
C TYR A 400 -2.67 -0.30 24.65
N PHE A 401 -3.56 -0.50 23.68
CA PHE A 401 -3.79 -1.76 23.01
C PHE A 401 -3.11 -1.73 21.64
N GLN A 402 -2.28 -2.71 21.35
CA GLN A 402 -1.56 -2.78 20.08
C GLN A 402 -2.07 -3.95 19.23
N TYR A 403 -2.46 -3.65 18.00
CA TYR A 403 -2.70 -4.63 16.95
C TYR A 403 -1.41 -4.90 16.18
N TYR A 404 -1.10 -6.19 16.00
CA TYR A 404 -0.03 -6.63 15.12
C TYR A 404 -0.50 -7.86 14.32
N VAL A 405 0.21 -8.13 13.23
CA VAL A 405 -0.04 -9.28 12.36
C VAL A 405 1.10 -10.29 12.56
N ASP A 406 0.76 -11.55 12.84
CA ASP A 406 1.75 -12.63 12.97
C ASP A 406 2.33 -13.05 11.60
N ALA A 407 3.28 -13.99 11.59
CA ALA A 407 3.87 -14.52 10.37
C ALA A 407 2.87 -15.32 9.49
N ALA A 408 1.75 -15.76 10.06
CA ALA A 408 0.69 -16.48 9.36
C ALA A 408 -0.39 -15.54 8.78
N GLY A 409 -0.30 -14.23 9.06
CA GLY A 409 -1.26 -13.23 8.59
C GLY A 409 -2.45 -12.99 9.53
N ASN A 410 -2.45 -13.57 10.73
CA ASN A 410 -3.51 -13.39 11.71
C ASN A 410 -3.29 -12.12 12.52
N GLY A 411 -4.38 -11.40 12.81
CA GLY A 411 -4.37 -10.21 13.65
C GLY A 411 -4.50 -10.54 15.13
N HIS A 412 -3.65 -9.95 15.95
CA HIS A 412 -3.67 -10.11 17.41
C HIS A 412 -3.73 -8.75 18.09
N ILE A 413 -4.38 -8.66 19.25
CA ILE A 413 -4.42 -7.44 20.07
C ILE A 413 -3.79 -7.73 21.43
N VAL A 414 -2.84 -6.90 21.84
CA VAL A 414 -2.15 -7.04 23.14
C VAL A 414 -2.27 -5.75 23.94
N ALA A 415 -2.39 -5.87 25.27
CA ALA A 415 -2.33 -4.72 26.17
C ALA A 415 -0.90 -4.44 26.61
N GLN A 416 -0.52 -3.16 26.65
CA GLN A 416 0.78 -2.71 27.11
C GLN A 416 0.63 -1.51 28.04
N THR A 417 1.50 -1.47 29.06
CA THR A 417 1.66 -0.35 29.96
C THR A 417 3.13 -0.01 30.04
N VAL A 418 3.51 1.17 29.59
CA VAL A 418 4.92 1.56 29.36
C VAL A 418 5.20 2.88 30.05
N ASN A 419 6.24 2.90 30.90
CA ASN A 419 6.73 4.14 31.50
C ASN A 419 7.38 5.02 30.43
N GLN A 420 7.27 6.33 30.58
CA GLN A 420 7.92 7.27 29.67
C GLN A 420 9.43 6.97 29.52
N GLY A 421 9.90 6.81 28.27
CA GLY A 421 11.30 6.53 27.95
C GLY A 421 11.73 5.05 28.08
N ALA A 422 10.85 4.16 28.57
CA ALA A 422 11.10 2.72 28.55
C ALA A 422 10.85 2.15 27.15
N GLN A 423 11.61 1.12 26.77
CA GLN A 423 11.31 0.36 25.56
C GLN A 423 10.06 -0.49 25.77
N PRO A 424 9.08 -0.45 24.86
CA PRO A 424 7.91 -1.31 24.94
C PRO A 424 8.34 -2.78 24.79
N PRO A 425 7.69 -3.71 25.51
CA PRO A 425 7.90 -5.14 25.33
C PRO A 425 7.51 -5.57 23.91
N ASP A 426 8.15 -6.63 23.41
CA ASP A 426 7.83 -7.20 22.11
C ASP A 426 6.38 -7.72 22.09
N PRO A 427 5.49 -7.20 21.23
CA PRO A 427 4.09 -7.59 21.21
C PRO A 427 3.87 -9.09 20.94
N THR A 428 4.79 -9.78 20.26
CA THR A 428 4.65 -11.22 19.98
C THR A 428 4.83 -12.09 21.22
N THR A 429 5.34 -11.52 22.31
CA THR A 429 5.54 -12.22 23.59
C THR A 429 4.36 -12.06 24.56
N LEU A 430 3.42 -11.18 24.23
CA LEU A 430 2.30 -10.83 25.09
C LEU A 430 1.07 -11.70 24.78
N THR A 431 0.22 -11.88 25.79
CA THR A 431 -1.04 -12.63 25.63
C THR A 431 -2.01 -11.87 24.74
N ASP A 432 -2.53 -12.54 23.71
CA ASP A 432 -3.59 -12.01 22.87
C ASP A 432 -4.90 -11.86 23.67
N ILE A 433 -5.42 -10.65 23.69
CA ILE A 433 -6.65 -10.22 24.34
C ILE A 433 -7.68 -9.68 23.33
N GLY A 434 -7.41 -9.87 22.03
CA GLY A 434 -8.26 -9.46 20.92
C GLY A 434 -9.28 -10.51 20.50
N PRO A 435 -10.25 -10.14 19.66
CA PRO A 435 -11.17 -11.08 19.04
C PRO A 435 -10.42 -11.93 18.01
N ASP A 436 -10.65 -13.24 18.06
CA ASP A 436 -10.21 -14.18 17.03
C ASP A 436 -11.46 -14.68 16.30
N PRO A 437 -11.86 -14.05 15.17
CA PRO A 437 -13.08 -14.42 14.46
C PRO A 437 -12.85 -15.68 13.62
N ASN A 438 -13.67 -16.71 13.85
CA ASN A 438 -13.73 -17.86 12.96
C ASN A 438 -14.34 -17.48 11.59
N PRO A 439 -14.32 -18.37 10.57
CA PRO A 439 -14.91 -18.08 9.25
C PRO A 439 -16.41 -17.76 9.26
N LEU A 440 -17.12 -18.09 10.34
CA LEU A 440 -18.52 -17.76 10.55
C LEU A 440 -18.71 -16.43 11.29
N GLY A 441 -17.65 -15.72 11.68
CA GLY A 441 -17.65 -14.44 12.37
C GLY A 441 -17.83 -14.50 13.89
N PHE A 442 -17.78 -15.69 14.50
CA PHE A 442 -17.83 -15.85 15.95
C PHE A 442 -16.44 -15.77 16.57
N TRP A 443 -16.33 -15.23 17.78
CA TRP A 443 -15.07 -15.12 18.49
C TRP A 443 -14.73 -16.43 19.20
N THR A 444 -13.54 -16.96 18.92
CA THR A 444 -12.99 -18.19 19.51
C THR A 444 -12.08 -17.92 20.70
N ASN A 445 -11.46 -16.73 20.77
CA ASN A 445 -10.66 -16.34 21.92
C ASN A 445 -11.55 -16.16 23.17
N LEU A 446 -11.21 -16.82 24.27
CA LEU A 446 -11.92 -16.71 25.55
C LEU A 446 -11.36 -15.61 26.48
N ASN A 447 -10.22 -15.02 26.11
CA ASN A 447 -9.52 -13.98 26.88
C ASN A 447 -9.72 -12.58 26.29
N VAL A 448 -10.81 -12.35 25.53
CA VAL A 448 -11.06 -11.04 24.93
C VAL A 448 -11.25 -10.00 26.01
N LYS A 449 -10.42 -8.96 26.01
CA LYS A 449 -10.55 -7.78 26.89
C LYS A 449 -10.73 -6.49 26.12
N PHE A 450 -10.36 -6.50 24.83
CA PHE A 450 -10.51 -5.36 23.96
C PHE A 450 -10.71 -5.85 22.53
N ALA A 451 -11.48 -5.11 21.73
CA ALA A 451 -11.82 -5.57 20.39
C ALA A 451 -11.91 -4.42 19.40
N PHE A 452 -11.25 -4.62 18.27
CA PHE A 452 -11.43 -3.89 17.03
C PHE A 452 -10.94 -4.74 15.88
N THR A 453 -11.35 -4.39 14.67
CA THR A 453 -10.89 -5.00 13.42
C THR A 453 -10.15 -3.98 12.59
N VAL A 454 -9.20 -4.47 11.80
CA VAL A 454 -8.38 -3.65 10.91
C VAL A 454 -8.64 -4.09 9.48
N ASP A 455 -9.11 -3.17 8.66
CA ASP A 455 -9.13 -3.35 7.21
C ASP A 455 -7.93 -2.61 6.60
N PRO A 456 -6.83 -3.32 6.28
CA PRO A 456 -5.65 -2.69 5.70
C PRO A 456 -5.91 -2.15 4.29
N VAL A 457 -6.86 -2.69 3.54
CA VAL A 457 -7.15 -2.23 2.16
C VAL A 457 -7.77 -0.84 2.21
N SER A 458 -8.77 -0.64 3.06
CA SER A 458 -9.43 0.65 3.22
C SER A 458 -8.72 1.59 4.21
N GLY A 459 -7.76 1.07 4.99
CA GLY A 459 -7.10 1.80 6.09
C GLY A 459 -8.06 2.18 7.22
N LEU A 460 -8.99 1.27 7.53
CA LEU A 460 -10.05 1.47 8.53
C LEU A 460 -9.81 0.64 9.78
N VAL A 461 -10.15 1.23 10.92
CA VAL A 461 -10.20 0.56 12.22
C VAL A 461 -11.65 0.60 12.71
N ASN A 462 -12.26 -0.57 12.85
CA ASN A 462 -13.67 -0.71 13.22
C ASN A 462 -13.82 -1.34 14.61
N PHE A 463 -14.53 -0.64 15.50
CA PHE A 463 -14.84 -1.05 16.88
C PHE A 463 -16.25 -1.61 17.03
N ALA A 464 -17.10 -1.51 16.01
CA ALA A 464 -18.47 -1.99 16.07
C ALA A 464 -18.58 -3.47 15.72
N PHE A 465 -19.20 -4.22 16.62
CA PHE A 465 -19.42 -5.66 16.48
C PHE A 465 -20.89 -6.03 16.67
N PRO A 466 -21.41 -7.00 15.92
CA PRO A 466 -22.78 -7.43 16.11
C PRO A 466 -22.95 -8.23 17.41
N GLN A 467 -24.13 -8.18 18.02
CA GLN A 467 -24.41 -8.85 19.29
C GLN A 467 -24.15 -10.36 19.34
N TRP A 468 -24.07 -11.03 18.18
CA TRP A 468 -24.00 -12.49 18.10
C TRP A 468 -22.57 -13.06 18.11
N VAL A 469 -21.53 -12.23 18.13
CA VAL A 469 -20.13 -12.69 18.02
C VAL A 469 -19.71 -13.70 19.10
N LEU A 470 -20.33 -13.68 20.29
CA LEU A 470 -20.02 -14.61 21.38
C LEU A 470 -20.86 -15.89 21.40
N ASN A 471 -21.78 -16.08 20.45
CA ASN A 471 -22.73 -17.20 20.44
C ASN A 471 -22.19 -18.46 19.75
N LEU A 472 -20.90 -18.76 19.92
CA LEU A 472 -20.23 -19.87 19.24
C LEU A 472 -20.90 -21.23 19.52
N GLN A 473 -21.33 -21.47 20.75
CA GLN A 473 -21.95 -22.74 21.16
C GLN A 473 -23.37 -22.94 20.59
N SER A 474 -24.11 -21.86 20.33
CA SER A 474 -25.47 -21.93 19.78
C SER A 474 -25.52 -21.71 18.27
N GLY A 475 -24.44 -21.20 17.66
CA GLY A 475 -24.37 -20.87 16.23
C GLY A 475 -25.36 -19.79 15.80
N TYR A 476 -25.98 -19.08 16.75
CA TYR A 476 -27.12 -18.21 16.51
C TYR A 476 -26.71 -16.79 16.13
N LYS A 477 -27.14 -16.34 14.94
CA LYS A 477 -26.85 -14.99 14.39
C LYS A 477 -28.04 -14.02 14.39
N GLY A 478 -29.21 -14.43 14.86
CA GLY A 478 -30.43 -13.62 14.77
C GLY A 478 -30.64 -12.67 15.96
N PRO A 479 -31.82 -12.04 16.04
CA PRO A 479 -32.18 -11.15 17.15
C PRO A 479 -32.29 -11.86 18.50
N GLN A 480 -32.10 -11.11 19.57
CA GLN A 480 -32.55 -11.50 20.91
C GLN A 480 -34.08 -11.42 20.93
N VAL A 481 -34.74 -12.43 21.49
CA VAL A 481 -36.21 -12.59 21.41
C VAL A 481 -36.77 -12.67 22.83
N TYR A 482 -37.81 -11.90 23.11
CA TYR A 482 -38.47 -11.78 24.40
C TYR A 482 -39.98 -11.90 24.23
N PHE A 483 -40.66 -12.63 25.10
CA PHE A 483 -42.10 -12.76 25.02
C PHE A 483 -42.81 -11.57 25.69
N PRO A 484 -43.87 -11.03 25.07
CA PRO A 484 -44.64 -9.92 25.64
C PRO A 484 -45.16 -10.20 27.05
N ALA A 485 -45.56 -11.44 27.34
CA ALA A 485 -46.07 -11.84 28.65
C ALA A 485 -45.04 -11.68 29.77
N ASP A 486 -43.77 -12.04 29.51
CA ASP A 486 -42.68 -11.94 30.48
C ASP A 486 -42.33 -10.47 30.76
N ILE A 487 -42.32 -9.64 29.71
CA ILE A 487 -42.08 -8.19 29.82
C ILE A 487 -43.21 -7.52 30.62
N ASN A 488 -44.46 -7.91 30.36
CA ASN A 488 -45.62 -7.41 31.09
C ASN A 488 -45.59 -7.81 32.57
N ALA A 489 -45.12 -9.02 32.90
CA ALA A 489 -44.99 -9.48 34.29
C ALA A 489 -44.02 -8.61 35.10
N GLY A 490 -42.98 -8.06 34.46
CA GLY A 490 -42.03 -7.12 35.07
C GLY A 490 -42.68 -5.88 35.69
N TYR A 491 -43.86 -5.47 35.20
CA TYR A 491 -44.61 -4.34 35.77
C TYR A 491 -45.04 -4.56 37.22
N SER A 492 -45.22 -5.82 37.65
CA SER A 492 -45.60 -6.16 39.03
C SER A 492 -44.39 -6.29 39.98
N GLY A 493 -43.17 -6.07 39.48
CA GLY A 493 -41.92 -6.18 40.24
C GLY A 493 -41.50 -4.89 40.94
N THR A 494 -40.32 -4.92 41.57
CA THR A 494 -39.72 -3.84 42.38
C THR A 494 -39.71 -2.47 41.70
N TYR A 495 -39.59 -2.43 40.37
CA TYR A 495 -39.38 -1.20 39.60
C TYR A 495 -40.64 -0.69 38.89
N ASN A 496 -41.78 -1.39 39.00
CA ASN A 496 -43.05 -1.05 38.34
C ASN A 496 -42.87 -0.66 36.85
N SER A 497 -42.08 -1.43 36.11
CA SER A 497 -41.67 -1.08 34.75
C SER A 497 -41.70 -2.30 33.84
N ARG A 498 -42.12 -2.09 32.58
CA ARG A 498 -42.02 -3.07 31.50
C ARG A 498 -40.70 -2.84 30.80
N TYR A 499 -39.76 -3.77 30.97
CA TYR A 499 -38.42 -3.62 30.42
C TYR A 499 -37.82 -4.95 30.00
N ILE A 500 -36.81 -4.86 29.15
CA ILE A 500 -35.85 -5.95 28.88
C ILE A 500 -34.45 -5.42 29.19
N LEU A 501 -33.57 -6.33 29.59
CA LEU A 501 -32.19 -5.99 29.86
C LEU A 501 -31.31 -6.78 28.89
N LEU A 502 -30.69 -6.10 27.93
CA LEU A 502 -29.88 -6.81 26.93
C LEU A 502 -28.59 -7.41 27.53
N SER A 503 -28.14 -6.91 28.68
CA SER A 503 -26.99 -7.45 29.44
C SER A 503 -27.33 -8.70 30.27
N ASP A 504 -28.61 -8.98 30.51
CA ASP A 504 -29.07 -10.18 31.20
C ASP A 504 -30.16 -10.87 30.36
N LEU A 505 -29.87 -12.07 29.86
CA LEU A 505 -30.81 -12.82 29.03
C LEU A 505 -31.89 -13.55 29.86
N SER A 506 -32.04 -13.24 31.15
CA SER A 506 -33.14 -13.71 31.96
C SER A 506 -34.49 -13.24 31.36
N GLY A 507 -35.26 -14.20 30.80
CA GLY A 507 -36.51 -13.94 30.07
C GLY A 507 -36.49 -14.23 28.56
N ALA A 508 -35.37 -14.72 28.00
CA ALA A 508 -35.34 -15.31 26.66
C ALA A 508 -36.03 -16.69 26.64
N PRO A 509 -36.60 -17.16 25.50
CA PRO A 509 -37.21 -18.50 25.40
C PRO A 509 -36.26 -19.60 25.92
N ALA A 510 -36.82 -20.61 26.59
CA ALA A 510 -36.08 -21.74 27.17
C ALA A 510 -35.15 -22.46 26.18
N GLU A 511 -35.44 -22.39 24.87
CA GLU A 511 -34.61 -22.94 23.80
C GLU A 511 -33.31 -22.15 23.54
N ARG A 512 -33.10 -21.01 24.22
CA ARG A 512 -31.96 -20.10 24.05
C ARG A 512 -31.21 -19.77 25.35
N ALA A 513 -31.43 -20.56 26.40
CA ALA A 513 -30.75 -20.39 27.69
C ALA A 513 -29.20 -20.48 27.62
N SER A 514 -28.62 -20.86 26.47
CA SER A 514 -27.17 -20.95 26.22
C SER A 514 -26.58 -19.81 25.37
N THR A 515 -27.38 -18.82 24.94
CA THR A 515 -26.80 -17.61 24.32
C THR A 515 -26.14 -16.71 25.36
N VAL A 516 -24.98 -16.13 25.02
CA VAL A 516 -24.23 -15.23 25.90
C VAL A 516 -24.46 -13.81 25.42
N SER A 517 -24.98 -12.94 26.29
CA SER A 517 -25.05 -11.52 25.99
C SER A 517 -23.63 -10.94 25.98
N PRO A 518 -23.16 -10.30 24.90
CA PRO A 518 -21.87 -9.63 24.91
C PRO A 518 -21.81 -8.52 25.95
N LEU A 519 -22.90 -7.78 26.14
CA LEU A 519 -22.96 -6.73 27.14
C LEU A 519 -22.79 -7.30 28.56
N GLY A 520 -23.47 -8.40 28.86
CA GLY A 520 -23.36 -9.10 30.15
C GLY A 520 -22.00 -9.75 30.37
N TYR A 521 -21.45 -10.39 29.34
CA TYR A 521 -20.15 -11.04 29.39
C TYR A 521 -19.02 -10.05 29.71
N PHE A 522 -18.95 -8.93 28.97
CA PHE A 522 -17.90 -7.94 29.21
C PHE A 522 -18.05 -7.27 30.58
N LEU A 523 -19.27 -6.91 30.96
CA LEU A 523 -19.53 -6.25 32.23
C LEU A 523 -19.25 -7.16 33.44
N ASN A 524 -19.76 -8.41 33.42
CA ASN A 524 -19.76 -9.29 34.59
C ASN A 524 -18.60 -10.28 34.64
N SER A 525 -18.13 -10.76 33.48
CA SER A 525 -17.07 -11.79 33.42
C SER A 525 -15.69 -11.21 33.14
N VAL A 526 -15.60 -10.12 32.37
CA VAL A 526 -14.31 -9.51 31.98
C VAL A 526 -13.99 -8.27 32.81
N GLY A 527 -15.00 -7.53 33.27
CA GLY A 527 -14.83 -6.26 33.99
C GLY A 527 -14.52 -5.08 33.07
N VAL A 528 -14.96 -5.15 31.81
CA VAL A 528 -14.84 -4.07 30.82
C VAL A 528 -16.24 -3.49 30.59
N THR A 529 -16.34 -2.19 30.41
CA THR A 529 -17.62 -1.52 30.17
C THR A 529 -17.92 -1.49 28.67
N PRO A 530 -18.89 -2.26 28.16
CA PRO A 530 -19.30 -2.18 26.77
C PRO A 530 -20.30 -1.03 26.56
N GLU A 531 -20.30 -0.47 25.36
CA GLU A 531 -21.30 0.50 24.90
C GLU A 531 -22.09 -0.09 23.71
N ILE A 532 -23.36 0.25 23.57
CA ILE A 532 -24.13 -0.01 22.35
C ILE A 532 -23.83 1.11 21.37
N VAL A 533 -23.51 0.75 20.11
CA VAL A 533 -23.29 1.74 19.05
C VAL A 533 -24.60 2.51 18.81
N PRO A 534 -24.65 3.83 19.06
CA PRO A 534 -25.90 4.58 18.95
C PRO A 534 -26.51 4.48 17.55
N GLY A 535 -27.81 4.19 17.48
CA GLY A 535 -28.56 4.05 16.24
C GLY A 535 -28.35 2.71 15.52
N SER A 536 -27.53 1.80 16.05
CA SER A 536 -27.39 0.44 15.52
C SER A 536 -28.54 -0.50 15.92
N GLU A 537 -29.33 -0.10 16.91
CA GLU A 537 -30.39 -0.92 17.47
C GLU A 537 -31.64 -0.93 16.59
N VAL A 538 -32.26 -2.11 16.49
CA VAL A 538 -33.56 -2.29 15.86
C VAL A 538 -34.42 -3.10 16.83
N VAL A 539 -35.53 -2.49 17.25
CA VAL A 539 -36.53 -3.11 18.12
C VAL A 539 -37.80 -3.35 17.32
N VAL A 540 -38.20 -4.61 17.19
CA VAL A 540 -39.45 -5.03 16.57
C VAL A 540 -40.30 -5.69 17.64
N GLY A 541 -41.57 -5.36 17.74
CA GLY A 541 -42.46 -5.95 18.74
C GLY A 541 -43.91 -6.00 18.24
N PRO A 542 -44.82 -6.56 19.03
CA PRO A 542 -46.24 -6.66 18.66
C PRO A 542 -46.92 -5.29 18.63
N ASP A 543 -47.64 -4.97 17.56
CA ASP A 543 -48.38 -3.71 17.43
C ASP A 543 -49.40 -3.56 18.56
N GLN A 544 -49.21 -2.54 19.40
CA GLN A 544 -50.06 -2.21 20.53
C GLN A 544 -51.32 -1.42 20.12
N ARG A 545 -51.45 -1.02 18.85
CA ARG A 545 -52.59 -0.24 18.38
C ARG A 545 -53.78 -1.16 18.11
N PRO A 546 -54.97 -0.86 18.67
CA PRO A 546 -56.17 -1.62 18.36
C PRO A 546 -56.46 -1.65 16.86
N GLY A 547 -56.69 -2.84 16.30
CA GLY A 547 -57.00 -3.00 14.88
C GLY A 547 -56.56 -4.34 14.30
N ALA A 548 -56.63 -4.46 12.97
CA ALA A 548 -56.30 -5.70 12.25
C ALA A 548 -54.84 -6.15 12.40
N HIS A 549 -53.94 -5.22 12.74
CA HIS A 549 -52.51 -5.48 12.94
C HIS A 549 -52.13 -5.67 14.41
N TYR A 550 -53.08 -5.60 15.35
CA TYR A 550 -52.80 -5.78 16.77
C TYR A 550 -52.10 -7.12 17.04
N GLY A 551 -50.98 -7.06 17.76
CA GLY A 551 -50.17 -8.24 18.09
C GLY A 551 -49.27 -8.77 16.96
N TYR A 552 -49.27 -8.15 15.77
CA TYR A 552 -48.32 -8.46 14.70
C TYR A 552 -47.03 -7.64 14.82
N ALA A 553 -45.91 -8.19 14.33
CA ALA A 553 -44.61 -7.52 14.39
C ALA A 553 -44.60 -6.16 13.65
N ILE A 554 -44.22 -5.11 14.37
CA ILE A 554 -43.95 -3.76 13.86
C ILE A 554 -42.65 -3.22 14.47
N GLN A 555 -41.90 -2.45 13.70
CA GLN A 555 -40.73 -1.76 14.23
C GLN A 555 -41.17 -0.65 15.18
N TYR A 556 -40.66 -0.69 16.41
CA TYR A 556 -40.94 0.34 17.40
C TYR A 556 -40.11 1.59 17.14
N THR A 557 -40.64 2.73 17.55
CA THR A 557 -39.95 4.02 17.42
C THR A 557 -39.21 4.35 18.71
N ARG A 558 -37.92 4.67 18.62
CA ARG A 558 -37.14 5.11 19.77
C ARG A 558 -37.64 6.46 20.27
N VAL A 559 -37.75 6.61 21.58
CA VAL A 559 -38.10 7.84 22.27
C VAL A 559 -36.86 8.46 22.90
N PRO A 560 -36.74 9.80 22.89
CA PRO A 560 -35.74 10.49 23.66
C PRO A 560 -35.71 10.09 25.16
N SER A 561 -34.53 9.85 25.71
CA SER A 561 -34.17 9.78 27.12
C SER A 561 -34.69 10.95 27.96
N SER A 562 -34.84 12.14 27.37
CA SER A 562 -35.44 13.31 28.03
C SER A 562 -36.96 13.25 28.16
N GLN A 563 -37.62 12.32 27.46
CA GLN A 563 -39.06 12.10 27.56
C GLN A 563 -39.38 11.14 28.71
N ASP A 564 -40.32 11.55 29.56
CA ASP A 564 -40.71 10.79 30.75
C ASP A 564 -41.72 9.67 30.44
N VAL A 565 -42.55 9.84 29.40
CA VAL A 565 -43.63 8.90 29.06
C VAL A 565 -43.34 8.21 27.74
N ILE A 566 -43.30 6.88 27.77
CA ILE A 566 -43.15 6.01 26.60
C ILE A 566 -44.55 5.59 26.16
N GLY A 567 -44.92 5.85 24.91
CA GLY A 567 -46.24 5.49 24.38
C GLY A 567 -46.28 4.12 23.69
N PRO A 568 -47.43 3.76 23.08
CA PRO A 568 -47.57 2.53 22.31
C PRO A 568 -46.62 2.45 21.11
N ASN A 569 -46.01 1.29 20.88
CA ASN A 569 -45.00 1.00 19.85
C ASN A 569 -43.75 1.88 19.96
N GLN A 570 -43.42 2.29 21.17
CA GLN A 570 -42.26 3.11 21.46
C GLN A 570 -41.36 2.45 22.50
N TYR A 571 -40.07 2.80 22.48
CA TYR A 571 -39.10 2.28 23.45
C TYR A 571 -38.03 3.32 23.80
N LYS A 572 -37.42 3.17 24.98
CA LYS A 572 -36.28 3.95 25.45
C LYS A 572 -35.13 3.01 25.76
N ILE A 573 -33.90 3.36 25.41
CA ILE A 573 -32.71 2.50 25.59
C ILE A 573 -31.56 3.25 26.28
N ASN A 574 -30.81 2.55 27.13
CA ASN A 574 -29.52 3.02 27.65
C ASN A 574 -28.36 2.51 26.78
N TYR A 575 -27.63 3.42 26.13
CA TYR A 575 -26.46 3.08 25.32
C TYR A 575 -25.20 2.79 26.13
N VAL A 576 -25.09 3.39 27.31
CA VAL A 576 -23.97 3.23 28.25
C VAL A 576 -24.48 3.02 29.66
N PRO A 577 -23.65 2.49 30.58
CA PRO A 577 -24.00 2.48 31.98
C PRO A 577 -24.13 3.91 32.52
N LEU A 578 -25.22 4.17 33.24
CA LEU A 578 -25.43 5.45 33.91
C LEU A 578 -24.67 5.49 35.25
N PRO A 579 -24.31 6.68 35.77
CA PRO A 579 -23.67 6.80 37.08
C PRO A 579 -24.48 6.08 38.17
N GLY A 580 -23.83 5.21 38.95
CA GLY A 580 -24.48 4.37 39.96
C GLY A 580 -24.98 3.01 39.47
N SER A 581 -24.58 2.57 38.28
CA SER A 581 -24.87 1.25 37.70
C SER A 581 -24.46 0.04 38.55
N ASN A 582 -23.66 0.22 39.60
CA ASN A 582 -23.29 -0.80 40.58
C ASN A 582 -24.42 -1.14 41.59
N SER A 583 -25.58 -0.49 41.50
CA SER A 583 -26.67 -0.57 42.49
C SER A 583 -27.65 -1.75 42.31
N ASN A 584 -27.38 -2.71 41.41
CA ASN A 584 -28.34 -3.73 40.96
C ASN A 584 -29.66 -3.13 40.39
N ASP A 585 -29.69 -1.83 40.11
CA ASP A 585 -30.83 -1.17 39.47
C ASP A 585 -30.72 -1.37 37.94
N PRO A 586 -31.60 -2.15 37.31
CA PRO A 586 -31.54 -2.43 35.88
C PRO A 586 -31.67 -1.15 35.05
N ARG A 587 -32.31 -0.09 35.57
CA ARG A 587 -32.51 1.19 34.88
C ARG A 587 -31.21 1.96 34.65
N LEU A 588 -30.15 1.62 35.37
CA LEU A 588 -28.83 2.25 35.25
C LEU A 588 -27.85 1.43 34.42
N MET A 589 -28.24 0.22 34.01
CA MET A 589 -27.40 -0.69 33.24
C MET A 589 -27.45 -0.38 31.75
N VAL A 590 -26.36 -0.73 31.05
CA VAL A 590 -26.31 -0.69 29.58
C VAL A 590 -27.27 -1.72 28.99
N GLY A 591 -27.95 -1.34 27.90
CA GLY A 591 -28.93 -2.19 27.23
C GLY A 591 -30.24 -2.36 27.98
N TYR A 592 -30.52 -1.52 28.98
CA TYR A 592 -31.87 -1.41 29.54
C TYR A 592 -32.80 -0.81 28.50
N ILE A 593 -33.82 -1.56 28.09
CA ILE A 593 -34.88 -1.06 27.20
C ILE A 593 -36.19 -1.03 27.97
N ALA A 594 -36.78 0.16 28.09
CA ALA A 594 -38.10 0.35 28.68
C ALA A 594 -39.18 0.54 27.60
N PHE A 595 -40.37 0.05 27.90
CA PHE A 595 -41.60 0.23 27.13
C PHE A 595 -42.60 1.07 27.94
N ASP A 596 -43.81 1.27 27.41
CA ASP A 596 -44.90 1.93 28.13
C ASP A 596 -45.04 1.33 29.54
N ASN A 597 -44.89 2.17 30.57
CA ASN A 597 -44.92 1.81 31.98
C ASN A 597 -46.17 2.38 32.70
N GLN A 598 -47.18 2.81 31.94
CA GLN A 598 -48.44 3.24 32.53
C GLN A 598 -49.24 2.03 33.05
N PRO A 599 -49.99 2.19 34.15
CA PRO A 599 -50.82 1.13 34.69
C PRO A 599 -51.95 0.78 33.72
N GLU A 600 -52.24 -0.51 33.58
CA GLU A 600 -53.39 -0.95 32.81
C GLU A 600 -54.69 -0.60 33.56
N THR A 601 -55.55 0.22 32.97
CA THR A 601 -56.77 0.72 33.63
C THR A 601 -58.00 -0.09 33.23
N LEU A 602 -58.40 -1.06 34.07
CA LEU A 602 -59.69 -1.80 34.20
C LEU A 602 -60.52 -2.24 32.97
N GLN A 603 -60.24 -1.86 31.73
CA GLN A 603 -61.00 -2.24 30.55
C GLN A 603 -60.74 -3.69 30.09
N SER A 604 -59.84 -4.41 30.77
CA SER A 604 -59.43 -5.79 30.46
C SER A 604 -59.51 -6.72 31.69
N SER A 605 -60.62 -6.71 32.43
CA SER A 605 -60.82 -7.68 33.52
C SER A 605 -60.83 -9.15 33.03
N GLY A 606 -60.80 -9.40 31.72
CA GLY A 606 -60.67 -10.72 31.07
C GLY A 606 -59.34 -11.02 30.38
N GLY A 607 -58.32 -10.13 30.44
CA GLY A 607 -57.06 -10.29 29.71
C GLY A 607 -57.13 -9.86 28.23
N ASP A 608 -56.08 -10.17 27.45
CA ASP A 608 -56.00 -9.91 26.01
C ASP A 608 -56.95 -10.86 25.25
N ASP A 609 -57.89 -10.32 24.46
CA ASP A 609 -58.81 -11.08 23.61
C ASP A 609 -59.20 -10.22 22.38
N PRO A 610 -58.27 -10.10 21.41
CA PRO A 610 -58.48 -9.24 20.25
C PRO A 610 -59.58 -9.77 19.31
N VAL A 611 -59.94 -11.07 19.35
CA VAL A 611 -61.11 -11.60 18.61
C VAL A 611 -62.41 -10.96 19.10
N ASN A 612 -62.56 -10.76 20.42
CA ASN A 612 -63.74 -10.12 21.00
C ASN A 612 -63.59 -8.60 21.20
N GLY A 613 -62.55 -8.00 20.62
CA GLY A 613 -62.31 -6.55 20.67
C GLY A 613 -61.79 -6.04 22.02
N LEU A 614 -61.23 -6.92 22.86
CA LEU A 614 -60.57 -6.57 24.11
C LEU A 614 -59.07 -6.46 23.86
N PHE A 615 -58.56 -5.22 23.93
CA PHE A 615 -57.16 -4.89 23.71
C PHE A 615 -56.54 -4.31 24.97
N TYR A 616 -55.25 -4.54 25.17
CA TYR A 616 -54.49 -3.79 26.15
C TYR A 616 -54.31 -2.34 25.71
N ARG A 617 -54.28 -1.43 26.69
CA ARG A 617 -53.99 -0.01 26.44
C ARG A 617 -52.51 0.31 26.63
N HIS A 618 -51.86 -0.32 27.60
CA HIS A 618 -50.49 -0.02 28.01
C HIS A 618 -49.59 -1.28 28.05
N ASN A 619 -50.17 -2.45 28.35
CA ASN A 619 -49.45 -3.71 28.21
C ASN A 619 -49.08 -4.00 26.75
N LEU A 620 -48.02 -4.79 26.55
CA LEU A 620 -47.71 -5.38 25.26
C LEU A 620 -48.76 -6.47 24.93
N PRO A 621 -49.27 -6.54 23.68
CA PRO A 621 -50.14 -7.62 23.24
C PRO A 621 -49.52 -8.97 23.52
N THR A 622 -50.28 -9.88 24.12
CA THR A 622 -49.91 -11.29 24.28
C THR A 622 -50.57 -12.16 23.23
N LYS A 623 -51.58 -11.64 22.52
CA LYS A 623 -52.31 -12.33 21.45
C LYS A 623 -52.46 -11.49 20.19
N LYS A 624 -52.67 -12.17 19.06
CA LYS A 624 -53.07 -11.61 17.76
C LYS A 624 -54.17 -12.46 17.13
N VAL A 625 -54.90 -11.91 16.17
CA VAL A 625 -55.96 -12.62 15.46
C VAL A 625 -55.43 -13.23 14.17
N VAL A 626 -55.49 -14.55 14.05
CA VAL A 626 -55.21 -15.29 12.80
C VAL A 626 -56.41 -16.17 12.49
N ASN A 627 -57.01 -16.03 11.31
CA ASN A 627 -58.19 -16.79 10.88
C ASN A 627 -59.36 -16.75 11.89
N GLY A 628 -59.57 -15.59 12.53
CA GLY A 628 -60.65 -15.40 13.51
C GLY A 628 -60.43 -16.14 14.83
N GLN A 629 -59.20 -16.55 15.13
CA GLN A 629 -58.81 -17.17 16.39
C GLN A 629 -57.68 -16.37 17.04
N ASP A 630 -57.72 -16.32 18.36
CA ASP A 630 -56.67 -15.80 19.21
C ASP A 630 -55.46 -16.74 19.18
N VAL A 631 -54.32 -16.25 18.68
CA VAL A 631 -53.02 -16.96 18.72
C VAL A 631 -51.97 -16.08 19.41
N PRO A 632 -50.83 -16.62 19.86
CA PRO A 632 -49.78 -15.81 20.48
C PRO A 632 -49.32 -14.65 19.58
N ALA A 633 -49.15 -13.47 20.18
CA ALA A 633 -48.59 -12.30 19.52
C ALA A 633 -47.14 -12.55 19.08
N ASP A 634 -46.67 -11.77 18.11
CA ASP A 634 -45.26 -11.81 17.71
C ASP A 634 -44.37 -11.33 18.87
N PRO A 635 -43.20 -11.96 19.09
CA PRO A 635 -42.34 -11.60 20.20
C PRO A 635 -41.60 -10.29 19.95
N VAL A 636 -41.07 -9.69 21.01
CA VAL A 636 -40.15 -8.56 20.91
C VAL A 636 -38.78 -9.08 20.47
N GLN A 637 -38.25 -8.52 19.40
CA GLN A 637 -36.97 -8.87 18.79
C GLN A 637 -36.03 -7.66 18.81
N VAL A 638 -34.81 -7.86 19.27
CA VAL A 638 -33.79 -6.81 19.34
C VAL A 638 -32.51 -7.25 18.62
N THR A 639 -32.03 -6.40 17.72
CA THR A 639 -30.65 -6.46 17.19
C THR A 639 -29.91 -5.19 17.52
N TYR A 640 -28.61 -5.27 17.80
CA TYR A 640 -27.74 -4.12 18.02
C TYR A 640 -26.29 -4.48 17.70
N GLN A 641 -25.47 -3.43 17.58
CA GLN A 641 -24.01 -3.53 17.61
C GLN A 641 -23.48 -2.96 18.92
N PHE A 642 -22.37 -3.52 19.40
CA PHE A 642 -21.67 -3.03 20.58
C PHE A 642 -20.22 -2.70 20.24
N GLN A 643 -19.62 -1.88 21.09
CA GLN A 643 -18.23 -1.45 21.00
C GLN A 643 -17.59 -1.44 22.39
N LEU A 644 -16.25 -1.54 22.42
CA LEU A 644 -15.46 -1.54 23.67
C LEU A 644 -14.55 -0.30 23.80
N ASN A 645 -14.51 0.56 22.79
CA ASN A 645 -13.76 1.81 22.83
C ASN A 645 -14.46 2.87 23.69
N GLU A 646 -13.65 3.79 24.20
CA GLU A 646 -14.11 4.90 25.02
C GLU A 646 -13.98 6.23 24.26
N PRO A 647 -14.79 7.26 24.61
CA PRO A 647 -14.76 8.54 23.91
C PRO A 647 -13.40 9.27 23.96
N SER A 648 -12.59 8.99 24.99
CA SER A 648 -11.24 9.53 25.15
C SER A 648 -10.14 8.72 24.46
N ASP A 649 -10.47 7.57 23.85
CA ASP A 649 -9.46 6.73 23.20
C ASP A 649 -8.84 7.45 21.99
N VAL A 650 -7.51 7.36 21.88
CA VAL A 650 -6.76 7.90 20.74
C VAL A 650 -6.23 6.75 19.89
N VAL A 651 -6.74 6.65 18.66
CA VAL A 651 -6.28 5.65 17.69
C VAL A 651 -5.12 6.20 16.89
N LYS A 652 -3.97 5.54 16.97
CA LYS A 652 -2.81 5.84 16.15
C LYS A 652 -2.41 4.66 15.30
N VAL A 653 -1.90 4.96 14.11
CA VAL A 653 -1.55 3.95 13.13
C VAL A 653 -0.12 4.17 12.65
N ASN A 654 0.58 3.06 12.47
CA ASN A 654 1.90 2.98 11.86
C ASN A 654 1.78 2.06 10.67
N TYR A 655 2.05 2.54 9.46
CA TYR A 655 1.87 1.74 8.26
C TYR A 655 2.77 2.21 7.12
N ARG A 656 3.08 1.30 6.21
CA ARG A 656 3.50 1.69 4.86
C ARG A 656 2.24 1.93 4.04
N THR A 657 2.19 3.01 3.27
CA THR A 657 1.02 3.30 2.43
C THR A 657 1.31 3.05 0.96
N ARG A 658 0.33 2.51 0.25
CA ARG A 658 0.33 2.39 -1.22
C ARG A 658 -0.09 3.67 -1.93
N SER A 659 -0.47 4.71 -1.19
CA SER A 659 -0.90 6.00 -1.75
C SER A 659 0.20 7.07 -1.74
N LEU A 660 1.34 6.80 -1.10
CA LEU A 660 2.51 7.67 -1.11
C LEU A 660 3.75 6.85 -1.50
N ILE A 661 4.55 7.40 -2.41
CA ILE A 661 5.80 6.81 -2.86
C ILE A 661 6.91 7.82 -2.63
N ASP A 662 7.94 7.39 -1.90
CA ASP A 662 9.22 8.07 -1.77
C ASP A 662 10.04 7.76 -3.02
N VAL A 663 10.19 8.76 -3.88
CA VAL A 663 11.13 8.69 -5.01
C VAL A 663 12.46 9.24 -4.52
N VAL A 664 13.44 8.35 -4.38
CA VAL A 664 14.81 8.69 -4.02
C VAL A 664 15.64 8.69 -5.30
N LEU A 665 16.25 9.84 -5.62
CA LEU A 665 17.12 10.00 -6.77
C LEU A 665 18.46 10.57 -6.30
N ASN A 666 19.49 9.74 -6.33
CA ASN A 666 20.87 10.15 -6.16
C ASN A 666 21.54 10.15 -7.53
N ALA A 667 21.58 11.32 -8.18
CA ALA A 667 22.29 11.47 -9.44
C ALA A 667 23.80 11.50 -9.17
N ARG A 668 24.47 10.41 -9.52
CA ARG A 668 25.93 10.29 -9.49
C ARG A 668 26.48 10.48 -10.89
N LEU A 669 27.05 11.66 -11.17
CA LEU A 669 27.67 11.95 -12.45
C LEU A 669 29.19 11.98 -12.32
N PHE A 670 29.90 11.37 -13.27
CA PHE A 670 31.36 11.38 -13.32
C PHE A 670 31.87 12.44 -14.29
N ASP A 671 32.87 13.23 -13.84
CA ASP A 671 33.65 14.07 -14.74
C ASP A 671 34.59 13.17 -15.59
N PRO A 672 34.46 13.17 -16.94
CA PRO A 672 35.32 12.37 -17.80
C PRO A 672 36.81 12.69 -17.68
N SER A 673 37.16 13.91 -17.24
CA SER A 673 38.54 14.38 -17.16
C SER A 673 39.23 14.03 -15.82
N SER A 674 38.48 14.02 -14.71
CA SER A 674 39.06 13.76 -13.38
C SER A 674 38.57 12.51 -12.68
N ALA A 675 37.62 11.76 -13.25
CA ALA A 675 37.02 10.56 -12.66
C ALA A 675 36.41 10.75 -11.26
N THR A 676 36.23 12.01 -10.85
CA THR A 676 35.59 12.37 -9.60
C THR A 676 34.08 12.38 -9.78
N ALA A 677 33.37 11.64 -8.91
CA ALA A 677 31.92 11.67 -8.87
C ALA A 677 31.41 13.00 -8.28
N GLN A 678 30.33 13.52 -8.84
CA GLN A 678 29.49 14.56 -8.28
C GLN A 678 28.14 13.93 -7.93
N ASP A 679 27.83 13.90 -6.64
CA ASP A 679 26.61 13.29 -6.12
C ASP A 679 25.59 14.37 -5.79
N THR A 680 24.39 14.26 -6.33
CA THR A 680 23.25 15.10 -5.98
C THR A 680 22.11 14.20 -5.50
N SER A 681 21.71 14.36 -4.24
CA SER A 681 20.60 13.61 -3.65
C SER A 681 19.33 14.46 -3.62
N LEU A 682 18.24 13.92 -4.15
CA LEU A 682 16.91 14.49 -4.05
C LEU A 682 15.93 13.40 -3.61
N VAL A 683 15.04 13.75 -2.69
CA VAL A 683 13.95 12.88 -2.24
C VAL A 683 12.64 13.63 -2.40
N SER A 684 11.67 13.02 -3.06
CA SER A 684 10.33 13.57 -3.20
C SER A 684 9.28 12.57 -2.76
N LYS A 685 8.30 13.05 -2.00
CA LYS A 685 7.08 12.31 -1.64
C LYS A 685 6.01 12.57 -2.67
N VAL A 686 5.60 11.53 -3.39
CA VAL A 686 4.59 11.63 -4.44
C VAL A 686 3.32 10.93 -3.99
N ARG A 687 2.19 11.65 -4.02
CA ARG A 687 0.88 11.06 -3.76
C ARG A 687 0.36 10.42 -5.05
N VAL A 688 0.04 9.14 -4.98
CA VAL A 688 -0.54 8.38 -6.09
C VAL A 688 -2.02 8.14 -5.81
N ARG A 689 -2.85 8.14 -6.86
CA ARG A 689 -4.31 8.03 -6.71
C ARG A 689 -4.75 6.60 -6.43
N ASN A 690 -3.99 5.63 -6.92
CA ASN A 690 -4.19 4.18 -6.86
C ASN A 690 -5.65 3.77 -6.70
N LEU A 691 -6.43 3.92 -7.77
CA LEU A 691 -7.88 3.73 -7.78
C LEU A 691 -8.33 2.26 -7.61
N GLN A 692 -7.38 1.31 -7.55
CA GLN A 692 -7.69 -0.10 -7.38
C GLN A 692 -7.92 -0.35 -5.88
N ARG A 693 -9.20 -0.49 -5.53
CA ARG A 693 -9.65 -1.02 -4.24
C ARG A 693 -9.58 -2.54 -4.24
#